data_AF-A0A2M7GAP8-F1
#
_entry.id   AF-A0A2M7GAP8-F1
#
_cell.length_a   1.000
_cell.length_b   1.000
_cell.length_c   1.000
_cell.angle_alpha   90.00
_cell.angle_beta   90.00
_cell.angle_gamma   90.00
#
_symmetry.space_group_name_H-M   'P 1'
#
loop_
_entity.id
_entity.type
_entity.pdbx_description
1 polymer ?
#
loop_
_entity_poly.entity_id
_entity_poly.type
_entity_poly.pdbx_seq_one_letter_code
_entity_poly.pdbx_strand_id
1 'polypeptide(L)'
;MALVRKRLGEILLEAGMISEDQLEEALVQQKNTSKSLGQILIEQNYVTESNIKDALELQFGISYVNVKTIKLTSDLLTMIPENLIRQRQIIPINFVNNNLTIAMVNPQDLPAIDDVRMSVSKKIGKSISVRAVVITEDDFYAFLNDQLDAAKPAATTEVKKGPVGIALDKDHDTDEIVGEMEVSEVDDDEEFDESDADAAPIVRLANAILANALKKKASDIHIEPQEHELRLRYRIDGVLHSEPHLPKRIANALASRFKIITNLNIAEKRLPQDGRLRRRIGGRNIDFRVSTLPSKHGEKIVMRILDNSNTSLGLEKLMIYPELLKAIREFVQRPYGIIFVTGPTGSGKTTSLYSILAERNTPDVNISTAEDPIEYDLAGITQSQAQPEIGLTFARILKAFLRQDPDIMLIGETRDKELAHIAIESALTGHLVFTSLHTNDAPGAITRLQEMGIDGFLISSSTICVLAQRLVRRMCPECRVLYEPDEALLYYVGYPFWKPGEKIQVYKHNEEGCEKCSGGYKGRMGVYELMAINDDLREAINKDAVKSIIRQAAKRSGMVPLKEYSLMLVRDGFTDFDEVLRVTMTDEGSEDGDIEMGFFPPPEVPEPRELIRLIPPRKPDYRAQAKQQAAASKQASSPSPSGSSLETSSPQHSAPAVSDGSGSEAIAIAPPSDKKKGPPQPKIRGALPAAGQSTASASDRCPSCLATVEEEWDTCPYCFTTLKQKA
;
A
#
# COMPACT_ATOMS: atom_id res chain seq x y z
N MET A 1 -3.87 51.33 -23.60
CA MET A 1 -2.58 50.60 -23.77
C MET A 1 -2.39 49.77 -22.52
N ALA A 2 -2.16 48.45 -22.66
CA ALA A 2 -1.79 47.63 -21.52
C ALA A 2 -0.33 47.93 -21.16
N LEU A 3 -0.08 48.47 -19.97
CA LEU A 3 1.25 48.58 -19.41
C LEU A 3 1.76 47.16 -19.17
N VAL A 4 2.77 46.74 -19.94
CA VAL A 4 3.50 45.50 -19.69
C VAL A 4 4.10 45.60 -18.30
N ARG A 5 3.66 44.72 -17.39
CA ARG A 5 4.05 44.74 -15.98
C ARG A 5 5.50 44.24 -15.86
N LYS A 6 6.42 45.16 -15.62
CA LYS A 6 7.84 44.83 -15.46
C LYS A 6 8.13 44.30 -14.06
N ARG A 7 8.99 43.29 -13.97
CA ARG A 7 9.47 42.72 -12.69
C ARG A 7 10.58 43.61 -12.11
N LEU A 8 10.85 43.46 -10.81
CA LEU A 8 11.89 44.25 -10.11
C LEU A 8 13.25 44.19 -10.83
N GLY A 9 13.70 43.00 -11.25
CA GLY A 9 14.94 42.84 -12.01
C GLY A 9 14.92 43.52 -13.37
N GLU A 10 13.80 43.47 -14.10
CA GLU A 10 13.63 44.15 -15.39
C GLU A 10 13.66 45.68 -15.23
N ILE A 11 13.08 46.21 -14.15
CA ILE A 11 13.10 47.64 -13.82
C ILE A 11 14.52 48.11 -13.48
N LEU A 12 15.27 47.32 -12.69
CA LEU A 12 16.66 47.64 -12.35
C LEU A 12 17.59 47.55 -13.57
N LEU A 13 17.37 46.59 -14.46
CA LEU A 13 18.13 46.41 -15.70
C LEU A 13 17.86 47.57 -16.68
N GLU A 14 16.60 47.97 -16.88
CA GLU A 14 16.25 49.14 -17.70
C GLU A 14 16.73 50.48 -17.12
N ALA A 15 16.79 50.59 -15.79
CA ALA A 15 17.37 51.75 -15.11
C ALA A 15 18.92 51.78 -15.19
N GLY A 16 19.55 50.77 -15.78
CA GLY A 16 21.02 50.66 -15.86
C GLY A 16 21.69 50.38 -14.52
N MET A 17 20.95 49.88 -13.52
CA MET A 17 21.44 49.61 -12.17
C MET A 17 22.09 48.24 -12.05
N ILE A 18 21.74 47.29 -12.91
CA ILE A 18 22.32 45.93 -12.98
C ILE A 18 22.48 45.49 -14.44
N SER A 19 23.43 44.61 -14.73
CA SER A 19 23.56 43.92 -16.02
C SER A 19 22.72 42.63 -16.06
N GLU A 20 22.57 42.07 -17.27
CA GLU A 20 21.86 40.81 -17.50
C GLU A 20 22.55 39.63 -16.78
N ASP A 21 23.89 39.54 -16.87
CA ASP A 21 24.70 38.55 -16.15
C ASP A 21 24.51 38.62 -14.62
N GLN A 22 24.49 39.84 -14.05
CA GLN A 22 24.28 40.06 -12.62
C GLN A 22 22.86 39.67 -12.17
N LEU A 23 21.87 39.88 -13.03
CA LEU A 23 20.49 39.45 -12.77
C LEU A 23 20.36 37.92 -12.81
N GLU A 24 21.01 37.23 -13.75
CA GLU A 24 21.03 35.76 -13.78
C GLU A 24 21.73 35.16 -12.56
N GLU A 25 22.90 35.70 -12.17
CA GLU A 25 23.63 35.27 -10.97
C GLU A 25 22.78 35.41 -9.71
N ALA A 26 22.13 36.57 -9.52
CA ALA A 26 21.26 36.82 -8.38
C ALA A 26 20.02 35.91 -8.38
N LEU A 27 19.44 35.58 -9.55
CA LEU A 27 18.32 34.64 -9.68
C LEU A 27 18.72 33.18 -9.40
N VAL A 28 19.95 32.78 -9.73
CA VAL A 28 20.49 31.46 -9.36
C VAL A 28 20.70 31.38 -7.85
N GLN A 29 21.28 32.43 -7.24
CA GLN A 29 21.44 32.51 -5.78
C GLN A 29 20.08 32.55 -5.06
N GLN A 30 19.05 33.20 -5.63
CA GLN A 30 17.69 33.21 -5.09
C GLN A 30 17.04 31.80 -5.06
N LYS A 31 17.37 30.91 -6.00
CA LYS A 31 16.87 29.51 -5.95
C LYS A 31 17.53 28.69 -4.84
N ASN A 32 18.73 29.08 -4.41
CA ASN A 32 19.55 28.36 -3.44
C ASN A 32 19.53 28.99 -2.03
N THR A 33 18.84 30.13 -1.86
CA THR A 33 18.78 30.87 -0.59
C THR A 33 17.37 31.40 -0.34
N SER A 34 16.96 31.53 0.93
CA SER A 34 15.65 32.08 1.30
C SER A 34 15.60 33.63 1.28
N LYS A 35 16.47 34.28 0.51
CA LYS A 35 16.63 35.75 0.48
C LYS A 35 15.88 36.38 -0.68
N SER A 36 15.42 37.62 -0.51
CA SER A 36 14.79 38.36 -1.61
C SER A 36 15.81 38.71 -2.71
N LEU A 37 15.35 38.83 -3.96
CA LEU A 37 16.21 39.27 -5.08
C LEU A 37 16.84 40.64 -4.81
N GLY A 38 16.10 41.55 -4.17
CA GLY A 38 16.59 42.88 -3.82
C GLY A 38 17.73 42.81 -2.78
N GLN A 39 17.62 41.94 -1.77
CA GLN A 39 18.68 41.74 -0.80
C GLN A 39 19.93 41.13 -1.42
N ILE A 40 19.80 40.13 -2.29
CA ILE A 40 20.94 39.49 -2.96
C ILE A 40 21.74 40.53 -3.77
N LEU A 41 21.03 41.39 -4.53
CA LEU A 41 21.66 42.48 -5.29
C LEU A 41 22.31 43.55 -4.40
N ILE A 42 21.82 43.78 -3.18
CA ILE A 42 22.46 44.67 -2.20
C ILE A 42 23.71 44.01 -1.59
N GLU A 43 23.63 42.74 -1.19
CA GLU A 43 24.74 41.99 -0.58
C GLU A 43 25.91 41.78 -1.54
N GLN A 44 25.62 41.60 -2.84
CA GLN A 44 26.62 41.56 -3.92
C GLN A 44 27.16 42.96 -4.26
N ASN A 45 26.67 44.04 -3.63
CA ASN A 45 26.99 45.45 -3.89
C ASN A 45 26.67 45.91 -5.33
N TYR A 46 25.68 45.29 -5.97
CA TYR A 46 25.22 45.69 -7.30
C TYR A 46 24.23 46.86 -7.25
N VAL A 47 23.42 46.96 -6.19
CA VAL A 47 22.47 48.08 -5.99
C VAL A 47 22.43 48.55 -4.54
N THR A 48 21.90 49.75 -4.29
CA THR A 48 21.68 50.28 -2.93
C THR A 48 20.22 50.11 -2.49
N GLU A 49 19.95 50.21 -1.17
CA GLU A 49 18.57 50.27 -0.63
C GLU A 49 17.72 51.37 -1.30
N SER A 50 18.32 52.51 -1.68
CA SER A 50 17.62 53.58 -2.39
C SER A 50 17.17 53.15 -3.80
N ASN A 51 17.99 52.36 -4.51
CA ASN A 51 17.63 51.88 -5.85
C ASN A 51 16.50 50.84 -5.78
N ILE A 52 16.52 49.96 -4.77
CA ILE A 52 15.42 49.02 -4.51
C ILE A 52 14.13 49.77 -4.16
N LYS A 53 14.20 50.79 -3.28
CA LYS A 53 13.06 51.65 -2.97
C LYS A 53 12.46 52.25 -4.24
N ASP A 54 13.26 52.95 -5.03
CA ASP A 54 12.76 53.71 -6.18
C ASP A 54 12.20 52.76 -7.26
N ALA A 55 12.80 51.57 -7.43
CA ALA A 55 12.28 50.52 -8.30
C ALA A 55 10.94 49.94 -7.82
N LEU A 56 10.75 49.73 -6.51
CA LEU A 56 9.47 49.26 -5.95
C LEU A 56 8.36 50.32 -6.05
N GLU A 57 8.68 51.60 -5.79
CA GLU A 57 7.72 52.70 -5.98
C GLU A 57 7.29 52.81 -7.45
N LEU A 58 8.22 52.64 -8.40
CA LEU A 58 7.94 52.62 -9.83
C LEU A 58 7.15 51.35 -10.27
N GLN A 59 7.43 50.20 -9.67
CA GLN A 59 6.77 48.93 -9.97
C GLN A 59 5.30 48.92 -9.55
N PHE A 60 5.00 49.48 -8.36
CA PHE A 60 3.68 49.40 -7.75
C PHE A 60 2.86 50.69 -7.83
N GLY A 61 3.49 51.85 -8.10
CA GLY A 61 2.82 53.16 -8.11
C GLY A 61 2.38 53.62 -6.71
N ILE A 62 3.00 53.07 -5.66
CA ILE A 62 2.64 53.21 -4.26
C ILE A 62 3.93 53.51 -3.48
N SER A 63 3.86 54.45 -2.53
CA SER A 63 5.02 54.85 -1.72
C SER A 63 5.58 53.70 -0.88
N TYR A 64 6.91 53.64 -0.79
CA TYR A 64 7.66 52.73 0.05
C TYR A 64 7.88 53.33 1.44
N VAL A 65 7.86 52.51 2.49
CA VAL A 65 8.13 52.94 3.87
C VAL A 65 9.16 52.04 4.52
N ASN A 66 10.25 52.61 5.04
CA ASN A 66 11.22 51.85 5.82
C ASN A 66 10.66 51.53 7.22
N VAL A 67 10.42 50.24 7.48
CA VAL A 67 9.75 49.75 8.70
C VAL A 67 10.53 50.11 9.97
N LYS A 68 11.87 50.18 9.91
CA LYS A 68 12.76 50.52 11.03
C LYS A 68 12.55 51.94 11.57
N THR A 69 11.86 52.81 10.81
CA THR A 69 11.57 54.20 11.21
C THR A 69 10.22 54.36 11.92
N ILE A 70 9.41 53.30 12.00
CA ILE A 70 8.03 53.35 12.49
C ILE A 70 7.98 53.00 13.98
N LYS A 71 7.37 53.86 14.80
CA LYS A 71 7.07 53.55 16.21
C LYS A 71 5.66 52.95 16.31
N LEU A 72 5.60 51.65 16.55
CA LEU A 72 4.35 50.90 16.67
C LEU A 72 3.92 50.80 18.14
N THR A 73 2.62 50.96 18.40
CA THR A 73 2.03 50.76 19.72
C THR A 73 1.40 49.37 19.81
N SER A 74 1.39 48.78 21.02
CA SER A 74 0.82 47.44 21.25
C SER A 74 -0.63 47.33 20.74
N ASP A 75 -1.45 48.35 21.01
CA ASP A 75 -2.85 48.40 20.56
C ASP A 75 -3.00 48.23 19.05
N LEU A 76 -2.11 48.85 18.27
CA LEU A 76 -2.12 48.81 16.81
C LEU A 76 -1.71 47.42 16.29
N LEU A 77 -0.73 46.77 16.91
CA LEU A 77 -0.33 45.39 16.59
C LEU A 77 -1.49 44.42 16.81
N THR A 78 -2.28 44.60 17.88
CA THR A 78 -3.45 43.73 18.12
C THR A 78 -4.63 43.98 17.17
N MET A 79 -4.65 45.05 16.36
CA MET A 79 -5.78 45.31 15.46
C MET A 79 -5.92 44.25 14.38
N ILE A 80 -4.80 43.81 13.80
CA ILE A 80 -4.77 42.76 12.77
C ILE A 80 -4.35 41.44 13.45
N PRO A 81 -5.06 40.32 13.26
CA PRO A 81 -4.63 39.02 13.80
C PRO A 81 -3.25 38.62 13.28
N GLU A 82 -2.38 38.08 14.15
CA GLU A 82 -1.01 37.68 13.79
C GLU A 82 -0.98 36.68 12.61
N ASN A 83 -1.93 35.75 12.55
CA ASN A 83 -2.07 34.82 11.42
C ASN A 83 -2.27 35.56 10.09
N LEU A 84 -3.01 36.68 10.08
CA LEU A 84 -3.25 37.48 8.88
C LEU A 84 -2.02 38.35 8.53
N ILE A 85 -1.32 38.86 9.54
CA ILE A 85 0.00 39.51 9.40
C ILE A 85 0.99 38.55 8.69
N ARG A 86 1.16 37.33 9.22
CA ARG A 86 2.10 36.33 8.69
C ARG A 86 1.66 35.75 7.34
N GLN A 87 0.38 35.40 7.15
CA GLN A 87 -0.11 34.77 5.91
C GLN A 87 -0.11 35.73 4.71
N ARG A 88 -0.39 37.03 4.93
CA ARG A 88 -0.51 38.02 3.85
C ARG A 88 0.71 38.97 3.74
N GLN A 89 1.73 38.76 4.57
CA GLN A 89 2.93 39.62 4.68
C GLN A 89 2.58 41.11 4.87
N ILE A 90 1.81 41.40 5.92
CA ILE A 90 1.24 42.75 6.21
C ILE A 90 1.67 43.26 7.59
N ILE A 91 2.06 44.54 7.68
CA ILE A 91 2.33 45.25 8.95
C ILE A 91 1.33 46.40 9.12
N PRO A 92 0.61 46.51 10.26
CA PRO A 92 -0.18 47.72 10.56
C PRO A 92 0.76 48.88 10.90
N ILE A 93 0.67 50.01 10.19
CA ILE A 93 1.55 51.18 10.38
C ILE A 93 0.90 52.25 11.28
N ASN A 94 -0.37 52.56 11.03
CA ASN A 94 -1.09 53.60 11.76
C ASN A 94 -2.61 53.45 11.58
N PHE A 95 -3.39 53.83 12.59
CA PHE A 95 -4.85 53.87 12.53
C PHE A 95 -5.39 55.20 13.08
N VAL A 96 -5.94 56.04 12.20
CA VAL A 96 -6.48 57.37 12.55
C VAL A 96 -7.79 57.61 11.79
N ASN A 97 -8.83 58.09 12.48
CA ASN A 97 -10.12 58.46 11.87
C ASN A 97 -10.73 57.35 10.98
N ASN A 98 -10.72 56.10 11.45
CA ASN A 98 -11.14 54.90 10.70
C ASN A 98 -10.35 54.62 9.41
N ASN A 99 -9.16 55.21 9.24
CA ASN A 99 -8.25 54.91 8.13
C ASN A 99 -7.04 54.12 8.67
N LEU A 100 -6.92 52.87 8.25
CA LEU A 100 -5.81 51.99 8.58
C LEU A 100 -4.76 52.05 7.46
N THR A 101 -3.53 52.46 7.78
CA THR A 101 -2.39 52.33 6.86
C THR A 101 -1.68 51.02 7.14
N ILE A 102 -1.46 50.21 6.11
CA ILE A 102 -0.76 48.93 6.19
C ILE A 102 0.43 48.90 5.23
N ALA A 103 1.55 48.37 5.70
CA ALA A 103 2.68 47.98 4.87
C ALA A 103 2.46 46.57 4.31
N MET A 104 2.76 46.34 3.04
CA MET A 104 2.61 45.05 2.38
C MET A 104 3.83 44.74 1.50
N VAL A 105 4.28 43.48 1.51
CA VAL A 105 5.29 42.99 0.55
C VAL A 105 4.72 42.97 -0.87
N ASN A 106 3.43 42.62 -1.03
CA ASN A 106 2.70 42.73 -2.29
C ASN A 106 1.45 43.63 -2.16
N PRO A 107 1.55 44.94 -2.43
CA PRO A 107 0.41 45.86 -2.39
C PRO A 107 -0.71 45.57 -3.41
N GLN A 108 -0.51 44.66 -4.37
CA GLN A 108 -1.53 44.28 -5.36
C GLN A 108 -2.38 43.07 -4.93
N ASP A 109 -2.16 42.48 -3.74
CA ASP A 109 -3.07 41.52 -3.14
C ASP A 109 -4.32 42.24 -2.58
N LEU A 110 -5.21 42.66 -3.50
CA LEU A 110 -6.50 43.27 -3.18
C LEU A 110 -7.35 42.37 -2.24
N PRO A 111 -7.41 41.03 -2.42
CA PRO A 111 -8.03 40.15 -1.43
C PRO A 111 -7.47 40.30 -0.01
N ALA A 112 -6.16 40.47 0.16
CA ALA A 112 -5.58 40.68 1.49
C ALA A 112 -5.91 42.05 2.10
N ILE A 113 -6.00 43.10 1.28
CA ILE A 113 -6.50 44.42 1.72
C ILE A 113 -7.96 44.29 2.19
N ASP A 114 -8.76 43.49 1.49
CA ASP A 114 -10.16 43.21 1.86
C ASP A 114 -10.31 42.32 3.09
N ASP A 115 -9.45 41.31 3.27
CA ASP A 115 -9.39 40.48 4.48
C ASP A 115 -9.07 41.33 5.71
N VAL A 116 -8.07 42.21 5.62
CA VAL A 116 -7.73 43.17 6.70
C VAL A 116 -8.90 44.12 6.96
N ARG A 117 -9.48 44.70 5.90
CA ARG A 117 -10.64 45.60 5.99
C ARG A 117 -11.80 44.93 6.72
N MET A 118 -12.15 43.69 6.36
CA MET A 118 -13.25 42.93 6.94
C MET A 118 -12.95 42.52 8.39
N SER A 119 -11.75 42.02 8.65
CA SER A 119 -11.31 41.56 9.98
C SER A 119 -11.34 42.70 11.01
N VAL A 120 -10.73 43.84 10.66
CA VAL A 120 -10.71 45.02 11.56
C VAL A 120 -12.10 45.65 11.66
N SER A 121 -12.87 45.77 10.56
CA SER A 121 -14.26 46.30 10.63
C SER A 121 -15.15 45.48 11.55
N LYS A 122 -15.03 44.13 11.50
CA LYS A 122 -15.75 43.22 12.40
C LYS A 122 -15.32 43.39 13.86
N LYS A 123 -14.03 43.62 14.11
CA LYS A 123 -13.48 43.83 15.46
C LYS A 123 -13.90 45.16 16.09
N ILE A 124 -14.00 46.24 15.32
CA ILE A 124 -14.32 47.58 15.84
C ILE A 124 -15.79 48.02 15.66
N GLY A 125 -16.60 47.22 14.97
CA GLY A 125 -18.03 47.51 14.74
C GLY A 125 -18.31 48.72 13.83
N LYS A 126 -17.32 49.16 13.04
CA LYS A 126 -17.40 50.34 12.16
C LYS A 126 -16.72 50.04 10.82
N SER A 127 -17.18 50.69 9.76
CA SER A 127 -16.50 50.65 8.46
C SER A 127 -15.17 51.43 8.52
N ILE A 128 -14.12 50.84 7.95
CA ILE A 128 -12.80 51.47 7.81
C ILE A 128 -12.40 51.59 6.33
N SER A 129 -11.53 52.55 6.04
CA SER A 129 -10.70 52.50 4.83
C SER A 129 -9.35 51.88 5.15
N VAL A 130 -8.75 51.20 4.16
CA VAL A 130 -7.41 50.62 4.27
C VAL A 130 -6.55 51.19 3.15
N ARG A 131 -5.35 51.68 3.50
CA ARG A 131 -4.36 52.23 2.56
C ARG A 131 -3.09 51.39 2.63
N ALA A 132 -2.71 50.79 1.49
CA ALA A 132 -1.46 50.07 1.38
C ALA A 132 -0.26 51.01 1.10
N VAL A 133 0.90 50.65 1.64
CA VAL A 133 2.24 51.12 1.26
C VAL A 133 3.15 49.89 1.04
N VAL A 134 4.23 50.03 0.27
CA VAL A 134 5.12 48.90 -0.04
C VAL A 134 6.29 48.80 0.95
N ILE A 135 6.70 47.57 1.25
CA ILE A 135 7.90 47.22 2.04
C ILE A 135 8.66 46.09 1.35
N THR A 136 9.93 45.86 1.72
CA THR A 136 10.62 44.64 1.29
C THR A 136 10.16 43.42 2.11
N GLU A 137 10.38 42.23 1.55
CA GLU A 137 10.17 40.97 2.26
C GLU A 137 11.10 40.85 3.48
N ASP A 138 12.31 41.42 3.40
CA ASP A 138 13.31 41.37 4.46
C ASP A 138 12.97 42.35 5.60
N ASP A 139 12.40 43.52 5.31
CA ASP A 139 11.82 44.41 6.32
C ASP A 139 10.65 43.73 7.07
N PHE A 140 9.87 42.91 6.35
CA PHE A 140 8.78 42.14 6.96
C PHE A 140 9.30 41.07 7.92
N TYR A 141 10.31 40.29 7.52
CA TYR A 141 10.91 39.28 8.39
C TYR A 141 11.73 39.87 9.55
N ALA A 142 12.41 41.00 9.33
CA ALA A 142 13.07 41.74 10.41
C ALA A 142 12.06 42.22 11.46
N PHE A 143 10.92 42.79 11.01
CA PHE A 143 9.84 43.20 11.91
C PHE A 143 9.23 42.03 12.70
N LEU A 144 9.00 40.86 12.07
CA LEU A 144 8.51 39.67 12.77
C LEU A 144 9.45 39.28 13.93
N ASN A 145 10.75 39.20 13.65
CA ASN A 145 11.76 38.86 14.65
C ASN A 145 11.83 39.90 15.79
N ASP A 146 11.94 41.19 15.43
CA ASP A 146 12.21 42.27 16.38
C ASP A 146 11.01 42.67 17.26
N GLN A 147 9.76 42.49 16.79
CA GLN A 147 8.57 43.04 17.45
C GLN A 147 7.47 42.01 17.78
N LEU A 148 7.42 40.86 17.09
CA LEU A 148 6.42 39.80 17.35
C LEU A 148 7.03 38.59 18.06
N ASP A 149 8.28 38.24 17.74
CA ASP A 149 8.94 37.08 18.35
C ASP A 149 9.86 37.46 19.54
N ALA A 150 10.46 38.65 19.55
CA ALA A 150 11.20 39.19 20.71
C ALA A 150 10.35 39.45 21.97
N ALA A 151 9.01 39.47 21.85
CA ALA A 151 8.08 39.63 22.97
C ALA A 151 7.90 38.36 23.83
N LYS A 152 8.61 37.25 23.50
CA LYS A 152 8.57 35.97 24.22
C LYS A 152 9.87 35.76 25.00
N PRO A 153 9.84 35.44 26.32
CA PRO A 153 11.05 35.06 27.05
C PRO A 153 11.63 33.76 26.50
N ALA A 154 12.96 33.69 26.41
CA ALA A 154 13.65 32.54 25.84
C ALA A 154 13.55 31.29 26.74
N ALA A 155 12.85 30.28 26.26
CA ALA A 155 13.02 28.88 26.67
C ALA A 155 12.92 27.99 25.42
N THR A 156 13.92 27.10 25.29
CA THR A 156 14.01 25.87 24.48
C THR A 156 12.96 25.58 23.39
N THR A 157 13.49 25.25 22.20
CA THR A 157 12.78 24.75 21.01
C THR A 157 11.67 23.73 21.29
N GLU A 158 10.43 24.22 21.31
CA GLU A 158 9.19 23.44 21.19
C GLU A 158 8.30 24.05 20.11
N VAL A 159 7.78 23.20 19.22
CA VAL A 159 6.85 23.63 18.15
C VAL A 159 5.45 23.81 18.74
N LYS A 160 5.22 24.94 19.42
CA LYS A 160 3.87 25.29 19.93
C LYS A 160 2.95 25.70 18.79
N LYS A 161 2.29 24.70 18.20
CA LYS A 161 1.09 24.84 17.38
C LYS A 161 -0.02 25.48 18.22
N GLY A 162 -0.11 26.80 18.21
CA GLY A 162 -1.23 27.51 18.83
C GLY A 162 -2.56 27.00 18.26
N PRO A 163 -3.56 26.69 19.10
CA PRO A 163 -4.82 26.15 18.60
C PRO A 163 -5.52 27.21 17.76
N VAL A 164 -5.90 26.85 16.53
CA VAL A 164 -6.89 27.62 15.77
C VAL A 164 -8.22 27.45 16.50
N GLY A 165 -8.51 28.40 17.38
CA GLY A 165 -9.77 28.51 18.09
C GLY A 165 -10.91 28.75 17.11
N ILE A 166 -11.49 27.67 16.61
CA ILE A 166 -12.91 27.68 16.28
C ILE A 166 -13.61 28.04 17.58
N ALA A 167 -14.23 29.21 17.63
CA ALA A 167 -15.11 29.59 18.74
C ALA A 167 -16.37 28.71 18.66
N LEU A 168 -16.23 27.47 19.14
CA LEU A 168 -17.28 26.82 19.88
C LEU A 168 -17.35 27.57 21.22
N ASP A 169 -18.56 27.92 21.65
CA ASP A 169 -18.77 28.28 23.05
C ASP A 169 -18.27 27.14 23.94
N LYS A 170 -17.90 27.44 25.19
CA LYS A 170 -17.42 26.43 26.16
C LYS A 170 -18.58 25.56 26.65
N ASP A 171 -19.09 24.72 25.74
CA ASP A 171 -20.02 23.65 26.05
C ASP A 171 -19.24 22.52 26.75
N HIS A 172 -19.62 22.21 27.99
CA HIS A 172 -19.01 21.15 28.81
C HIS A 172 -18.96 19.79 28.07
N ASP A 173 -19.96 19.54 27.24
CA ASP A 173 -20.18 18.29 26.51
C ASP A 173 -18.98 17.81 25.67
N THR A 174 -18.13 18.71 25.13
CA THR A 174 -17.00 18.24 24.27
C THR A 174 -15.85 17.60 25.03
N ASP A 175 -15.67 17.91 26.32
CA ASP A 175 -14.72 17.19 27.16
C ASP A 175 -15.39 15.91 27.74
N GLU A 176 -16.71 15.92 27.98
CA GLU A 176 -17.47 14.70 28.33
C GLU A 176 -17.43 13.63 27.22
N ILE A 177 -17.63 14.00 25.95
CA ILE A 177 -17.58 13.04 24.81
C ILE A 177 -16.20 12.37 24.66
N VAL A 178 -15.13 13.06 25.05
CA VAL A 178 -13.78 12.49 25.05
C VAL A 178 -13.57 11.54 26.24
N GLY A 179 -14.31 11.73 27.34
CA GLY A 179 -14.33 10.83 28.50
C GLY A 179 -15.29 9.64 28.38
N GLU A 180 -16.40 9.76 27.63
CA GLU A 180 -17.36 8.66 27.39
C GLU A 180 -16.89 7.65 26.34
N MET A 181 -16.01 8.06 25.41
CA MET A 181 -15.24 7.08 24.66
C MET A 181 -14.26 6.42 25.63
N GLU A 182 -14.47 5.14 25.95
CA GLU A 182 -13.49 4.33 26.68
C GLU A 182 -12.18 4.23 25.89
N VAL A 183 -11.32 5.24 26.05
CA VAL A 183 -9.90 5.16 25.76
C VAL A 183 -9.31 4.27 26.84
N SER A 184 -9.54 2.97 26.69
CA SER A 184 -8.72 1.93 27.33
C SER A 184 -7.27 2.35 27.15
N GLU A 185 -6.61 2.65 28.27
CA GLU A 185 -5.24 3.17 28.34
C GLU A 185 -4.41 2.43 27.28
N VAL A 186 -3.97 3.18 26.27
CA VAL A 186 -3.10 2.62 25.24
C VAL A 186 -1.78 2.44 25.95
N ASP A 187 -1.30 1.19 26.07
CA ASP A 187 -0.02 0.88 26.71
C ASP A 187 1.04 1.89 26.21
N ASP A 188 1.78 2.51 27.14
CA ASP A 188 2.66 3.67 26.92
C ASP A 188 3.80 3.45 25.88
N ASP A 189 3.85 2.27 25.26
CA ASP A 189 4.77 1.88 24.19
C ASP A 189 4.36 2.36 22.77
N GLU A 190 3.13 2.86 22.57
CA GLU A 190 2.76 3.53 21.30
C GLU A 190 3.06 5.03 21.35
N GLU A 191 4.23 5.45 20.84
CA GLU A 191 4.61 6.87 20.63
C GLU A 191 3.55 7.63 19.79
N PHE A 192 2.62 8.30 20.46
CA PHE A 192 1.96 9.51 19.98
C PHE A 192 2.76 10.71 20.49
N ASP A 193 2.90 11.78 19.69
CA ASP A 193 3.62 12.99 20.12
C ASP A 193 3.05 13.50 21.47
N GLU A 194 3.83 13.47 22.55
CA GLU A 194 3.44 13.94 23.91
C GLU A 194 2.89 15.39 23.93
N SER A 195 3.14 16.16 22.85
CA SER A 195 2.60 17.50 22.60
C SER A 195 1.07 17.60 22.45
N ASP A 196 0.32 16.50 22.34
CA ASP A 196 -1.14 16.54 22.11
C ASP A 196 -1.99 16.72 23.39
N ALA A 197 -1.41 16.69 24.60
CA ALA A 197 -2.14 16.94 25.85
C ALA A 197 -2.78 18.35 25.90
N ASP A 198 -2.04 19.37 25.44
CA ASP A 198 -2.48 20.76 25.31
C ASP A 198 -3.31 21.03 24.03
N ALA A 199 -3.56 20.02 23.19
CA ALA A 199 -4.27 20.21 21.93
C ALA A 199 -5.78 20.46 22.15
N ALA A 200 -6.37 21.30 21.29
CA ALA A 200 -7.81 21.60 21.34
C ALA A 200 -8.66 20.32 21.25
N PRO A 201 -9.84 20.22 21.90
CA PRO A 201 -10.61 18.97 21.99
C PRO A 201 -10.89 18.27 20.64
N ILE A 202 -11.13 19.04 19.57
CA ILE A 202 -11.35 18.50 18.22
C ILE A 202 -10.09 17.84 17.60
N VAL A 203 -8.90 18.27 18.03
CA VAL A 203 -7.62 17.66 17.64
C VAL A 203 -7.47 16.31 18.33
N ARG A 204 -7.67 16.26 19.65
CA ARG A 204 -7.62 15.02 20.44
C ARG A 204 -8.63 13.99 19.91
N LEU A 205 -9.87 14.41 19.65
CA LEU A 205 -10.89 13.53 19.06
C LEU A 205 -10.51 13.03 17.65
N ALA A 206 -9.98 13.89 16.78
CA ALA A 206 -9.54 13.46 15.44
C ALA A 206 -8.38 12.45 15.52
N ASN A 207 -7.43 12.64 16.43
CA ASN A 207 -6.33 11.72 16.65
C ASN A 207 -6.82 10.40 17.29
N ALA A 208 -7.74 10.45 18.25
CA ALA A 208 -8.37 9.28 18.88
C ALA A 208 -9.18 8.43 17.87
N ILE A 209 -9.86 9.07 16.90
CA ILE A 209 -10.54 8.35 15.80
C ILE A 209 -9.51 7.59 14.93
N LEU A 210 -8.37 8.19 14.62
CA LEU A 210 -7.30 7.52 13.86
C LEU A 210 -6.66 6.37 14.67
N ALA A 211 -6.37 6.60 15.95
CA ALA A 211 -5.79 5.61 16.86
C ALA A 211 -6.72 4.39 17.06
N ASN A 212 -8.00 4.64 17.38
CA ASN A 212 -8.98 3.59 17.58
C ASN A 212 -9.22 2.77 16.31
N ALA A 213 -9.19 3.39 15.13
CA ALA A 213 -9.27 2.67 13.87
C ALA A 213 -8.07 1.72 13.66
N LEU A 214 -6.86 2.12 14.04
CA LEU A 214 -5.67 1.27 13.98
C LEU A 214 -5.70 0.15 15.03
N LYS A 215 -6.06 0.46 16.29
CA LYS A 215 -6.25 -0.53 17.38
C LYS A 215 -7.27 -1.61 16.98
N LYS A 216 -8.38 -1.20 16.37
CA LYS A 216 -9.43 -2.08 15.82
C LYS A 216 -9.10 -2.68 14.43
N LYS A 217 -7.92 -2.41 13.87
CA LYS A 217 -7.45 -2.91 12.55
C LYS A 217 -8.44 -2.65 11.40
N ALA A 218 -9.05 -1.46 11.41
CA ALA A 218 -9.95 -1.01 10.37
C ALA A 218 -9.24 -0.78 9.03
N SER A 219 -9.99 -0.90 7.93
CA SER A 219 -9.53 -0.66 6.55
C SER A 219 -10.01 0.67 5.99
N ASP A 220 -11.21 1.10 6.36
CA ASP A 220 -11.75 2.43 6.08
C ASP A 220 -12.35 3.03 7.37
N ILE A 221 -12.21 4.34 7.55
CA ILE A 221 -12.93 5.16 8.54
C ILE A 221 -13.99 5.96 7.80
N HIS A 222 -15.22 5.95 8.28
CA HIS A 222 -16.36 6.69 7.72
C HIS A 222 -16.92 7.67 8.75
N ILE A 223 -16.94 8.95 8.41
CA ILE A 223 -17.50 10.04 9.23
C ILE A 223 -18.65 10.64 8.41
N GLU A 224 -19.88 10.42 8.86
CA GLU A 224 -21.08 10.60 8.04
C GLU A 224 -22.11 11.51 8.74
N PRO A 225 -22.18 12.80 8.38
CA PRO A 225 -23.15 13.72 8.96
C PRO A 225 -24.59 13.33 8.56
N GLN A 226 -25.44 13.06 9.56
CA GLN A 226 -26.89 12.83 9.40
C GLN A 226 -27.67 14.10 9.79
N GLU A 227 -29.01 14.02 9.86
CA GLU A 227 -29.84 15.18 10.18
C GLU A 227 -29.63 15.70 11.61
N HIS A 228 -29.60 14.79 12.60
CA HIS A 228 -29.50 15.13 14.03
C HIS A 228 -28.21 14.65 14.72
N GLU A 229 -27.39 13.86 14.02
CA GLU A 229 -26.19 13.21 14.57
C GLU A 229 -25.01 13.25 13.59
N LEU A 230 -23.83 12.89 14.08
CA LEU A 230 -22.64 12.60 13.31
C LEU A 230 -22.27 11.13 13.51
N ARG A 231 -22.49 10.31 12.49
CA ARG A 231 -22.25 8.87 12.58
C ARG A 231 -20.80 8.54 12.26
N LEU A 232 -20.12 7.84 13.18
CA LEU A 232 -18.79 7.28 12.99
C LEU A 232 -18.91 5.77 12.74
N ARG A 233 -18.24 5.26 11.71
CA ARG A 233 -18.15 3.83 11.42
C ARG A 233 -16.75 3.42 11.00
N TYR A 234 -16.33 2.23 11.42
CA TYR A 234 -15.10 1.60 10.94
C TYR A 234 -15.42 0.41 10.04
N ARG A 235 -14.69 0.22 8.94
CA ARG A 235 -14.72 -1.01 8.17
C ARG A 235 -13.71 -2.01 8.71
N ILE A 236 -14.15 -2.89 9.59
CA ILE A 236 -13.33 -3.96 10.18
C ILE A 236 -13.65 -5.24 9.40
N ASP A 237 -12.61 -5.90 8.90
CA ASP A 237 -12.71 -7.12 8.10
C ASP A 237 -13.79 -7.11 6.99
N GLY A 238 -13.96 -5.96 6.34
CA GLY A 238 -14.90 -5.74 5.24
C GLY A 238 -16.30 -5.26 5.68
N VAL A 239 -16.69 -5.52 6.92
CA VAL A 239 -17.99 -5.19 7.51
C VAL A 239 -17.94 -3.79 8.15
N LEU A 240 -19.06 -3.05 8.12
CA LEU A 240 -19.16 -1.73 8.75
C LEU A 240 -19.69 -1.85 10.18
N HIS A 241 -18.84 -1.53 11.14
CA HIS A 241 -19.19 -1.45 12.56
C HIS A 241 -19.51 0.01 12.91
N SER A 242 -20.60 0.23 13.65
CA SER A 242 -20.99 1.56 14.10
C SER A 242 -20.37 1.84 15.47
N GLU A 243 -19.68 2.96 15.58
CA GLU A 243 -19.24 3.50 16.87
C GLU A 243 -20.37 4.35 17.48
N PRO A 244 -20.28 4.74 18.76
CA PRO A 244 -21.22 5.69 19.36
C PRO A 244 -21.41 6.95 18.52
N HIS A 245 -22.65 7.43 18.42
CA HIS A 245 -22.99 8.59 17.61
C HIS A 245 -22.45 9.87 18.25
N LEU A 246 -21.74 10.68 17.47
CA LEU A 246 -21.18 11.95 17.93
C LEU A 246 -22.19 13.09 17.70
N PRO A 247 -22.18 14.18 18.49
CA PRO A 247 -23.14 15.27 18.32
C PRO A 247 -22.99 15.99 16.98
N LYS A 248 -24.12 16.41 16.42
CA LYS A 248 -24.16 17.07 15.10
C LYS A 248 -23.25 18.30 14.99
N ARG A 249 -23.16 19.11 16.05
CA ARG A 249 -22.43 20.39 16.07
C ARG A 249 -20.94 20.27 15.72
N ILE A 250 -20.29 19.15 16.07
CA ILE A 250 -18.84 19.00 15.86
C ILE A 250 -18.46 18.62 14.41
N ALA A 251 -19.42 18.26 13.56
CA ALA A 251 -19.17 17.77 12.19
C ALA A 251 -18.32 18.74 11.34
N ASN A 252 -18.65 20.04 11.39
CA ASN A 252 -17.90 21.07 10.65
C ASN A 252 -16.48 21.28 11.19
N ALA A 253 -16.29 21.16 12.50
CA ALA A 253 -14.98 21.30 13.13
C ALA A 253 -14.09 20.08 12.79
N LEU A 254 -14.66 18.87 12.81
CA LEU A 254 -13.98 17.64 12.47
C LEU A 254 -13.59 17.59 10.99
N ALA A 255 -14.49 18.00 10.08
CA ALA A 255 -14.19 18.16 8.65
C ALA A 255 -13.08 19.19 8.40
N SER A 256 -13.12 20.33 9.09
CA SER A 256 -12.05 21.35 8.99
C SER A 256 -10.71 20.80 9.49
N ARG A 257 -10.70 20.05 10.61
CA ARG A 257 -9.49 19.40 11.15
C ARG A 257 -8.89 18.40 10.17
N PHE A 258 -9.71 17.51 9.58
CA PHE A 258 -9.22 16.55 8.60
C PHE A 258 -8.72 17.21 7.32
N LYS A 259 -9.38 18.28 6.84
CA LYS A 259 -8.89 19.07 5.69
C LYS A 259 -7.55 19.76 5.96
N ILE A 260 -7.36 20.35 7.15
CA ILE A 260 -6.08 20.97 7.55
C ILE A 260 -4.93 19.96 7.47
N ILE A 261 -5.09 18.78 8.08
CA ILE A 261 -4.00 17.78 8.13
C ILE A 261 -3.76 17.05 6.80
N THR A 262 -4.63 17.24 5.80
CA THR A 262 -4.51 16.67 4.45
C THR A 262 -4.23 17.73 3.37
N ASN A 263 -3.99 18.98 3.78
CA ASN A 263 -3.75 20.14 2.91
C ASN A 263 -4.89 20.41 1.89
N LEU A 264 -6.15 20.18 2.31
CA LEU A 264 -7.35 20.42 1.51
C LEU A 264 -7.96 21.81 1.78
N ASN A 265 -8.73 22.32 0.82
CA ASN A 265 -9.36 23.63 0.92
C ASN A 265 -10.56 23.60 1.89
N ILE A 266 -10.37 24.23 3.05
CA ILE A 266 -11.35 24.33 4.15
C ILE A 266 -12.58 25.18 3.75
N ALA A 267 -12.38 26.18 2.90
CA ALA A 267 -13.44 27.10 2.46
C ALA A 267 -14.33 26.48 1.38
N GLU A 268 -13.77 25.62 0.52
CA GLU A 268 -14.57 24.85 -0.43
C GLU A 268 -15.23 23.66 0.26
N LYS A 269 -16.56 23.56 0.13
CA LYS A 269 -17.42 22.54 0.77
C LYS A 269 -18.50 21.99 -0.17
N ARG A 270 -18.46 22.38 -1.44
CA ARG A 270 -19.47 22.10 -2.47
C ARG A 270 -18.95 21.17 -3.56
N LEU A 271 -17.64 20.92 -3.57
CA LEU A 271 -16.96 19.99 -4.47
C LEU A 271 -16.30 18.86 -3.66
N PRO A 272 -16.21 17.63 -4.23
CA PRO A 272 -15.36 16.59 -3.68
C PRO A 272 -13.90 17.05 -3.61
N GLN A 273 -13.15 16.55 -2.63
CA GLN A 273 -11.70 16.79 -2.52
C GLN A 273 -11.01 15.53 -1.99
N ASP A 274 -9.85 15.20 -2.55
CA ASP A 274 -9.06 14.03 -2.21
C ASP A 274 -7.64 14.45 -1.80
N GLY A 275 -7.18 13.91 -0.67
CA GLY A 275 -5.90 14.24 -0.06
C GLY A 275 -5.20 13.00 0.51
N ARG A 276 -3.96 13.17 0.94
CA ARG A 276 -3.17 12.13 1.60
C ARG A 276 -2.60 12.65 2.92
N LEU A 277 -2.54 11.78 3.92
CA LEU A 277 -1.94 12.05 5.23
C LEU A 277 -1.01 10.88 5.56
N ARG A 278 0.28 11.14 5.70
CA ARG A 278 1.24 10.17 6.23
C ARG A 278 1.47 10.42 7.71
N ARG A 279 1.40 9.38 8.54
CA ARG A 279 1.69 9.45 9.98
C ARG A 279 2.55 8.28 10.41
N ARG A 280 3.41 8.52 11.39
CA ARG A 280 4.09 7.47 12.15
C ARG A 280 3.30 7.23 13.43
N ILE A 281 2.86 6.00 13.66
CA ILE A 281 2.05 5.59 14.82
C ILE A 281 2.53 4.20 15.24
N GLY A 282 2.84 3.98 16.52
CA GLY A 282 3.37 2.71 17.03
C GLY A 282 4.59 2.22 16.23
N GLY A 283 5.54 3.14 15.97
CA GLY A 283 6.75 2.92 15.16
C GLY A 283 6.53 2.77 13.64
N ARG A 284 5.32 2.43 13.18
CA ARG A 284 4.97 2.13 11.78
C ARG A 284 4.61 3.40 10.99
N ASN A 285 4.97 3.42 9.70
CA ASN A 285 4.51 4.44 8.75
C ASN A 285 3.17 4.01 8.15
N ILE A 286 2.11 4.73 8.50
CA ILE A 286 0.75 4.53 7.97
C ILE A 286 0.42 5.68 7.02
N ASP A 287 -0.04 5.33 5.83
CA ASP A 287 -0.57 6.29 4.86
C ASP A 287 -2.11 6.25 4.87
N PHE A 288 -2.74 7.42 4.89
CA PHE A 288 -4.19 7.57 4.81
C PHE A 288 -4.54 8.27 3.50
N ARG A 289 -5.43 7.67 2.69
CA ARG A 289 -6.09 8.38 1.58
C ARG A 289 -7.42 8.92 2.09
N VAL A 290 -7.59 10.24 2.04
CA VAL A 290 -8.73 10.94 2.62
C VAL A 290 -9.55 11.56 1.50
N SER A 291 -10.86 11.27 1.48
CA SER A 291 -11.81 11.84 0.54
C SER A 291 -12.91 12.56 1.32
N THR A 292 -13.19 13.82 0.95
CA THR A 292 -14.32 14.60 1.48
C THR A 292 -15.36 14.80 0.38
N LEU A 293 -16.61 14.44 0.67
CA LEU A 293 -17.74 14.49 -0.25
C LEU A 293 -18.87 15.36 0.34
N PRO A 294 -19.30 16.44 -0.35
CA PRO A 294 -20.48 17.22 0.05
C PRO A 294 -21.75 16.35 0.12
N SER A 295 -22.55 16.51 1.18
CA SER A 295 -23.84 15.82 1.33
C SER A 295 -24.91 16.76 1.93
N LYS A 296 -26.18 16.34 1.92
CA LYS A 296 -27.34 17.12 2.41
C LYS A 296 -27.12 17.76 3.79
N HIS A 297 -26.40 17.09 4.67
CA HIS A 297 -26.23 17.51 6.07
C HIS A 297 -24.80 17.94 6.42
N GLY A 298 -23.91 18.12 5.44
CA GLY A 298 -22.50 18.47 5.64
C GLY A 298 -21.56 17.56 4.86
N GLU A 299 -20.26 17.66 5.12
CA GLU A 299 -19.25 16.90 4.39
C GLU A 299 -19.07 15.50 4.99
N LYS A 300 -19.31 14.47 4.18
CA LYS A 300 -18.94 13.09 4.49
C LYS A 300 -17.43 12.95 4.29
N ILE A 301 -16.75 12.31 5.23
CA ILE A 301 -15.32 12.03 5.14
C ILE A 301 -15.14 10.51 5.12
N VAL A 302 -14.31 10.03 4.21
CA VAL A 302 -13.85 8.64 4.19
C VAL A 302 -12.33 8.64 4.19
N MET A 303 -11.72 7.87 5.09
CA MET A 303 -10.27 7.71 5.15
C MET A 303 -9.93 6.23 5.00
N ARG A 304 -9.27 5.86 3.90
CA ARG A 304 -8.71 4.52 3.73
C ARG A 304 -7.35 4.43 4.41
N ILE A 305 -7.17 3.42 5.24
CA ILE A 305 -5.91 3.13 5.94
C ILE A 305 -5.07 2.22 5.05
N LEU A 306 -3.84 2.63 4.78
CA LEU A 306 -2.80 1.86 4.08
C LEU A 306 -1.67 1.59 5.08
N ASP A 307 -1.68 0.39 5.67
CA ASP A 307 -0.60 -0.09 6.52
C ASP A 307 0.46 -0.79 5.64
N ASN A 308 1.56 -0.07 5.40
CA ASN A 308 2.67 -0.53 4.56
C ASN A 308 3.50 -1.67 5.20
N SER A 309 3.13 -2.20 6.37
CA SER A 309 3.90 -3.26 7.04
C SER A 309 3.56 -4.70 6.59
N ASN A 310 2.50 -4.91 5.80
CA ASN A 310 1.99 -6.25 5.43
C ASN A 310 2.38 -6.73 4.02
N THR A 311 3.33 -6.08 3.37
CA THR A 311 3.67 -6.26 1.94
C THR A 311 4.34 -7.59 1.59
N SER A 312 4.58 -8.46 2.58
CA SER A 312 5.19 -9.79 2.42
C SER A 312 4.35 -10.91 3.08
N LEU A 313 3.06 -10.97 2.76
CA LEU A 313 2.24 -12.18 2.96
C LEU A 313 2.61 -13.20 1.89
N GLY A 314 3.48 -14.16 2.20
CA GLY A 314 3.84 -15.26 1.28
C GLY A 314 2.61 -16.11 0.89
N LEU A 315 2.66 -16.71 -0.31
CA LEU A 315 1.51 -17.41 -0.88
C LEU A 315 1.00 -18.56 0.01
N GLU A 316 1.89 -19.20 0.78
CA GLU A 316 1.53 -20.23 1.76
C GLU A 316 0.63 -19.74 2.90
N LYS A 317 0.64 -18.44 3.21
CA LYS A 317 -0.28 -17.83 4.19
C LYS A 317 -1.64 -17.46 3.57
N LEU A 318 -1.65 -17.19 2.27
CA LEU A 318 -2.86 -16.80 1.53
C LEU A 318 -3.66 -18.02 1.05
N MET A 319 -2.98 -19.05 0.55
CA MET A 319 -3.57 -20.25 -0.07
C MET A 319 -3.28 -21.47 0.80
N ILE A 320 -4.11 -21.67 1.82
CA ILE A 320 -3.87 -22.66 2.88
C ILE A 320 -3.94 -24.13 2.41
N TYR A 321 -4.61 -24.42 1.29
CA TYR A 321 -4.69 -25.78 0.76
C TYR A 321 -3.49 -26.09 -0.16
N PRO A 322 -2.69 -27.14 0.14
CA PRO A 322 -1.45 -27.42 -0.59
C PRO A 322 -1.62 -27.62 -2.10
N GLU A 323 -2.70 -28.27 -2.54
CA GLU A 323 -2.93 -28.52 -3.97
C GLU A 323 -3.17 -27.23 -4.77
N LEU A 324 -3.94 -26.28 -4.22
CA LEU A 324 -4.13 -24.96 -4.82
C LEU A 324 -2.82 -24.18 -4.88
N LEU A 325 -2.09 -24.14 -3.77
CA LEU A 325 -0.81 -23.44 -3.66
C LEU A 325 0.22 -23.98 -4.66
N LYS A 326 0.28 -25.31 -4.81
CA LYS A 326 1.14 -25.99 -5.78
C LYS A 326 0.73 -25.65 -7.21
N ALA A 327 -0.55 -25.73 -7.56
CA ALA A 327 -1.05 -25.39 -8.89
C ALA A 327 -0.75 -23.93 -9.27
N ILE A 328 -0.98 -22.98 -8.34
CA ILE A 328 -0.62 -21.57 -8.56
C ILE A 328 0.88 -21.40 -8.79
N ARG A 329 1.74 -22.03 -7.99
CA ARG A 329 3.21 -21.98 -8.18
C ARG A 329 3.62 -22.54 -9.54
N GLU A 330 3.02 -23.63 -10.01
CA GLU A 330 3.28 -24.19 -11.34
C GLU A 330 2.86 -23.24 -12.48
N PHE A 331 1.77 -22.47 -12.34
CA PHE A 331 1.38 -21.45 -13.32
C PHE A 331 2.25 -20.20 -13.26
N VAL A 332 2.57 -19.71 -12.06
CA VAL A 332 3.40 -18.52 -11.83
C VAL A 332 4.85 -18.72 -12.29
N GLN A 333 5.34 -19.96 -12.38
CA GLN A 333 6.67 -20.30 -12.90
C GLN A 333 6.74 -20.43 -14.43
N ARG A 334 5.62 -20.26 -15.16
CA ARG A 334 5.66 -20.33 -16.64
C ARG A 334 6.49 -19.17 -17.23
N PRO A 335 7.12 -19.37 -18.39
CA PRO A 335 7.90 -18.33 -19.06
C PRO A 335 7.02 -17.23 -19.65
N TYR A 336 5.83 -17.58 -20.17
CA TYR A 336 4.93 -16.62 -20.82
C TYR A 336 3.47 -17.07 -20.74
N GLY A 337 2.57 -16.13 -21.04
CA GLY A 337 1.11 -16.29 -21.02
C GLY A 337 0.46 -15.32 -20.03
N ILE A 338 -0.87 -15.27 -19.98
CA ILE A 338 -1.62 -14.36 -19.10
C ILE A 338 -2.34 -15.09 -17.96
N ILE A 339 -2.24 -14.55 -16.74
CA ILE A 339 -2.93 -15.00 -15.54
C ILE A 339 -3.87 -13.88 -15.08
N PHE A 340 -5.17 -14.18 -15.06
CA PHE A 340 -6.21 -13.26 -14.60
C PHE A 340 -6.56 -13.54 -13.14
N VAL A 341 -6.45 -12.53 -12.27
CA VAL A 341 -7.00 -12.59 -10.90
C VAL A 341 -8.31 -11.83 -10.85
N THR A 342 -9.40 -12.47 -10.47
CA THR A 342 -10.74 -11.88 -10.56
C THR A 342 -11.47 -11.85 -9.23
N GLY A 343 -12.53 -11.05 -9.16
CA GLY A 343 -13.34 -10.84 -7.96
C GLY A 343 -13.78 -9.38 -7.80
N PRO A 344 -14.73 -9.12 -6.88
CA PRO A 344 -15.23 -7.78 -6.59
C PRO A 344 -14.16 -6.87 -5.95
N THR A 345 -14.50 -5.60 -5.75
CA THR A 345 -13.65 -4.66 -4.99
C THR A 345 -13.47 -5.16 -3.55
N GLY A 346 -12.23 -5.15 -3.05
CA GLY A 346 -11.92 -5.62 -1.70
C GLY A 346 -11.79 -7.14 -1.54
N SER A 347 -11.81 -7.93 -2.63
CA SER A 347 -11.59 -9.37 -2.55
C SER A 347 -10.14 -9.82 -2.33
N GLY A 348 -9.19 -8.87 -2.25
CA GLY A 348 -7.76 -9.16 -2.01
C GLY A 348 -6.93 -9.44 -3.27
N LYS A 349 -7.45 -9.13 -4.47
CA LYS A 349 -6.73 -9.32 -5.75
C LYS A 349 -5.30 -8.77 -5.74
N THR A 350 -5.15 -7.50 -5.36
CA THR A 350 -3.84 -6.82 -5.30
C THR A 350 -2.89 -7.52 -4.33
N THR A 351 -3.38 -7.95 -3.17
CA THR A 351 -2.57 -8.71 -2.19
C THR A 351 -2.03 -10.00 -2.81
N SER A 352 -2.88 -10.81 -3.44
CA SER A 352 -2.47 -12.05 -4.10
C SER A 352 -1.51 -11.81 -5.27
N LEU A 353 -1.76 -10.78 -6.10
CA LEU A 353 -0.90 -10.38 -7.20
C LEU A 353 0.49 -9.95 -6.72
N TYR A 354 0.56 -9.11 -5.69
CA TYR A 354 1.82 -8.65 -5.13
C TYR A 354 2.58 -9.78 -4.41
N SER A 355 1.89 -10.72 -3.75
CA SER A 355 2.50 -11.93 -3.19
C SER A 355 3.08 -12.85 -4.27
N ILE A 356 2.42 -12.96 -5.42
CA ILE A 356 2.95 -13.66 -6.60
C ILE A 356 4.22 -12.96 -7.12
N LEU A 357 4.18 -11.63 -7.28
CA LEU A 357 5.35 -10.87 -7.73
C LEU A 357 6.52 -10.97 -6.75
N ALA A 358 6.26 -10.91 -5.44
CA ALA A 358 7.28 -11.06 -4.40
C ALA A 358 7.96 -12.44 -4.42
N GLU A 359 7.23 -13.52 -4.72
CA GLU A 359 7.83 -14.85 -4.89
C GLU A 359 8.67 -14.98 -6.19
N ARG A 360 8.37 -14.15 -7.21
CA ARG A 360 9.14 -14.06 -8.47
C ARG A 360 10.24 -12.98 -8.48
N ASN A 361 10.36 -12.17 -7.43
CA ASN A 361 11.27 -11.03 -7.34
C ASN A 361 12.71 -11.48 -7.06
N THR A 362 13.38 -11.97 -8.11
CA THR A 362 14.79 -12.39 -8.07
C THR A 362 15.62 -11.52 -9.03
N PRO A 363 16.94 -11.31 -8.77
CA PRO A 363 17.76 -10.37 -9.57
C PRO A 363 17.94 -10.73 -11.06
N ASP A 364 17.53 -11.93 -11.45
CA ASP A 364 17.55 -12.48 -12.81
C ASP A 364 16.19 -12.35 -13.54
N VAL A 365 15.19 -11.70 -12.93
CA VAL A 365 13.84 -11.52 -13.50
C VAL A 365 13.46 -10.03 -13.47
N ASN A 366 13.25 -9.43 -14.64
CA ASN A 366 12.79 -8.05 -14.76
C ASN A 366 11.27 -7.96 -14.61
N ILE A 367 10.80 -7.29 -13.55
CA ILE A 367 9.37 -7.12 -13.25
C ILE A 367 8.97 -5.65 -13.40
N SER A 368 7.96 -5.39 -14.23
CA SER A 368 7.40 -4.05 -14.47
C SER A 368 5.88 -4.01 -14.22
N THR A 369 5.37 -3.02 -13.49
CA THR A 369 3.94 -2.89 -13.15
C THR A 369 3.34 -1.57 -13.65
N ALA A 370 2.13 -1.62 -14.21
CA ALA A 370 1.32 -0.47 -14.58
C ALA A 370 0.09 -0.43 -13.68
N GLU A 371 -0.09 0.61 -12.86
CA GLU A 371 -1.06 0.63 -11.76
C GLU A 371 -1.78 1.99 -11.60
N ASP A 372 -2.97 2.02 -11.00
CA ASP A 372 -3.76 3.24 -10.79
C ASP A 372 -4.61 3.18 -9.51
N PRO A 373 -4.12 3.69 -8.37
CA PRO A 373 -2.72 4.07 -8.08
C PRO A 373 -1.84 2.86 -7.74
N ILE A 374 -0.54 3.08 -7.52
CA ILE A 374 0.32 2.11 -6.82
C ILE A 374 -0.16 2.03 -5.37
N GLU A 375 -0.44 0.82 -4.87
CA GLU A 375 -0.98 0.65 -3.52
C GLU A 375 0.11 0.68 -2.45
N TYR A 376 1.28 0.08 -2.72
CA TYR A 376 2.47 0.13 -1.88
C TYR A 376 3.73 -0.19 -2.69
N ASP A 377 4.88 0.25 -2.16
CA ASP A 377 6.20 0.11 -2.77
C ASP A 377 6.73 -1.34 -2.65
N LEU A 378 7.12 -1.93 -3.78
CA LEU A 378 7.74 -3.24 -3.90
C LEU A 378 9.21 -3.10 -4.28
N ALA A 379 10.09 -3.15 -3.29
CA ALA A 379 11.53 -3.09 -3.50
C ALA A 379 12.03 -4.14 -4.51
N GLY A 380 12.76 -3.68 -5.54
CA GLY A 380 13.26 -4.53 -6.64
C GLY A 380 12.36 -4.59 -7.88
N ILE A 381 11.14 -4.05 -7.81
CA ILE A 381 10.16 -4.07 -8.91
C ILE A 381 9.95 -2.68 -9.48
N THR A 382 9.89 -2.55 -10.81
CA THR A 382 9.66 -1.26 -11.47
C THR A 382 8.16 -0.94 -11.51
N GLN A 383 7.67 -0.12 -10.59
CA GLN A 383 6.25 0.26 -10.54
C GLN A 383 5.99 1.61 -11.22
N SER A 384 5.05 1.64 -12.16
CA SER A 384 4.64 2.83 -12.92
C SER A 384 3.17 3.16 -12.67
N GLN A 385 2.89 4.34 -12.10
CA GLN A 385 1.52 4.79 -11.91
C GLN A 385 0.97 5.45 -13.18
N ALA A 386 -0.26 5.12 -13.58
CA ALA A 386 -0.99 5.86 -14.59
C ALA A 386 -1.26 7.31 -14.11
N GLN A 387 -1.09 8.26 -15.02
CA GLN A 387 -1.37 9.68 -14.80
C GLN A 387 -2.05 10.26 -16.06
N PRO A 388 -3.38 10.07 -16.22
CA PRO A 388 -4.11 10.51 -17.41
C PRO A 388 -3.97 12.02 -17.70
N GLU A 389 -3.85 12.85 -16.66
CA GLU A 389 -3.73 14.31 -16.79
C GLU A 389 -2.48 14.79 -17.52
N ILE A 390 -1.40 14.00 -17.52
CA ILE A 390 -0.17 14.25 -18.32
C ILE A 390 -0.09 13.33 -19.55
N GLY A 391 -1.16 12.62 -19.88
CA GLY A 391 -1.21 11.67 -20.99
C GLY A 391 -0.36 10.40 -20.78
N LEU A 392 -0.07 10.02 -19.53
CA LEU A 392 0.60 8.76 -19.19
C LEU A 392 -0.45 7.69 -18.84
N THR A 393 -1.08 7.13 -19.87
CA THR A 393 -2.14 6.11 -19.74
C THR A 393 -1.57 4.69 -19.62
N PHE A 394 -2.38 3.73 -19.12
CA PHE A 394 -2.03 2.30 -19.10
C PHE A 394 -1.51 1.80 -20.45
N ALA A 395 -2.22 2.06 -21.55
CA ALA A 395 -1.80 1.66 -22.89
C ALA A 395 -0.43 2.27 -23.30
N ARG A 396 -0.12 3.49 -22.85
CA ARG A 396 1.18 4.13 -23.11
C ARG A 396 2.31 3.52 -22.27
N ILE A 397 2.03 3.18 -21.01
CA ILE A 397 2.98 2.49 -20.12
C ILE A 397 3.30 1.10 -20.68
N LEU A 398 2.30 0.30 -21.06
CA LEU A 398 2.53 -1.04 -21.60
C LEU A 398 3.25 -1.02 -22.96
N LYS A 399 2.90 -0.08 -23.84
CA LYS A 399 3.66 0.18 -25.07
C LYS A 399 5.09 0.65 -24.78
N ALA A 400 5.42 1.13 -23.58
CA ALA A 400 6.80 1.41 -23.16
C ALA A 400 7.48 0.16 -22.58
N PHE A 401 6.79 -0.66 -21.79
CA PHE A 401 7.32 -1.91 -21.23
C PHE A 401 7.84 -2.87 -22.31
N LEU A 402 7.18 -2.97 -23.47
CA LEU A 402 7.69 -3.74 -24.62
C LEU A 402 9.03 -3.24 -25.21
N ARG A 403 9.62 -2.16 -24.65
CA ARG A 403 10.98 -1.65 -24.93
C ARG A 403 11.82 -1.50 -23.66
N GLN A 404 11.44 -2.16 -22.57
CA GLN A 404 12.16 -2.18 -21.28
C GLN A 404 12.63 -3.60 -20.90
N ASP A 405 12.53 -4.55 -21.82
CA ASP A 405 13.00 -5.94 -21.65
C ASP A 405 12.44 -6.66 -20.39
N PRO A 406 11.12 -6.58 -20.08
CA PRO A 406 10.55 -7.24 -18.91
C PRO A 406 10.38 -8.75 -19.16
N ASP A 407 10.55 -9.56 -18.11
CA ASP A 407 10.11 -10.95 -18.10
C ASP A 407 8.64 -11.04 -17.62
N ILE A 408 8.30 -10.21 -16.64
CA ILE A 408 6.99 -10.19 -15.99
C ILE A 408 6.37 -8.79 -16.06
N MET A 409 5.10 -8.74 -16.47
CA MET A 409 4.31 -7.52 -16.54
C MET A 409 3.07 -7.63 -15.64
N LEU A 410 2.87 -6.71 -14.70
CA LEU A 410 1.60 -6.55 -13.99
C LEU A 410 0.81 -5.38 -14.57
N ILE A 411 -0.47 -5.60 -14.86
CA ILE A 411 -1.45 -4.60 -15.24
C ILE A 411 -2.48 -4.55 -14.11
N GLY A 412 -2.60 -3.44 -13.39
CA GLY A 412 -3.42 -3.37 -12.18
C GLY A 412 -4.88 -3.80 -12.39
N GLU A 413 -5.48 -3.39 -13.52
CA GLU A 413 -6.84 -3.77 -13.90
C GLU A 413 -7.02 -3.65 -15.43
N THR A 414 -7.62 -4.65 -16.06
CA THR A 414 -8.02 -4.59 -17.48
C THR A 414 -9.47 -4.09 -17.58
N ARG A 415 -9.67 -2.82 -17.99
CA ARG A 415 -11.00 -2.19 -18.05
C ARG A 415 -11.65 -2.18 -19.43
N ASP A 416 -10.85 -2.20 -20.50
CA ASP A 416 -11.30 -1.96 -21.86
C ASP A 416 -10.59 -2.88 -22.89
N LYS A 417 -11.08 -2.83 -24.13
CA LYS A 417 -10.60 -3.65 -25.25
C LYS A 417 -9.15 -3.35 -25.63
N GLU A 418 -8.71 -2.09 -25.62
CA GLU A 418 -7.32 -1.75 -26.02
C GLU A 418 -6.35 -2.34 -25.00
N LEU A 419 -6.65 -2.17 -23.72
CA LEU A 419 -5.83 -2.69 -22.63
C LEU A 419 -5.79 -4.22 -22.61
N ALA A 420 -6.93 -4.88 -22.83
CA ALA A 420 -7.02 -6.33 -22.95
C ALA A 420 -6.21 -6.86 -24.16
N HIS A 421 -6.28 -6.19 -25.31
CA HIS A 421 -5.52 -6.57 -26.51
C HIS A 421 -4.02 -6.48 -26.28
N ILE A 422 -3.53 -5.36 -25.74
CA ILE A 422 -2.10 -5.17 -25.45
C ILE A 422 -1.59 -6.20 -24.43
N ALA A 423 -2.39 -6.52 -23.40
CA ALA A 423 -2.06 -7.54 -22.41
C ALA A 423 -1.87 -8.94 -23.06
N ILE A 424 -2.77 -9.30 -23.97
CA ILE A 424 -2.74 -10.57 -24.69
C ILE A 424 -1.60 -10.61 -25.71
N GLU A 425 -1.35 -9.54 -26.45
CA GLU A 425 -0.18 -9.44 -27.35
C GLU A 425 1.14 -9.55 -26.58
N SER A 426 1.23 -8.94 -25.39
CA SER A 426 2.40 -9.06 -24.52
C SER A 426 2.61 -10.53 -24.09
N ALA A 427 1.53 -11.21 -23.69
CA ALA A 427 1.57 -12.63 -23.34
C ALA A 427 1.98 -13.54 -24.51
N LEU A 428 1.48 -13.28 -25.72
CA LEU A 428 1.80 -14.04 -26.93
C LEU A 428 3.22 -13.75 -27.48
N THR A 429 3.82 -12.61 -27.11
CA THR A 429 5.19 -12.25 -27.50
C THR A 429 6.27 -12.74 -26.54
N GLY A 430 5.92 -13.56 -25.54
CA GLY A 430 6.88 -14.23 -24.66
C GLY A 430 6.97 -13.68 -23.24
N HIS A 431 6.07 -12.79 -22.82
CA HIS A 431 6.04 -12.22 -21.47
C HIS A 431 5.06 -12.99 -20.56
N LEU A 432 5.35 -13.07 -19.26
CA LEU A 432 4.37 -13.52 -18.27
C LEU A 432 3.56 -12.31 -17.79
N VAL A 433 2.26 -12.28 -18.09
CA VAL A 433 1.38 -11.15 -17.80
C VAL A 433 0.43 -11.49 -16.67
N PHE A 434 0.40 -10.63 -15.65
CA PHE A 434 -0.61 -10.65 -14.59
C PHE A 434 -1.57 -9.49 -14.79
N THR A 435 -2.87 -9.72 -14.67
CA THR A 435 -3.85 -8.63 -14.62
C THR A 435 -5.05 -8.98 -13.76
N SER A 436 -5.86 -7.98 -13.42
CA SER A 436 -7.13 -8.17 -12.72
C SER A 436 -8.36 -7.83 -13.57
N LEU A 437 -9.47 -8.53 -13.28
CA LEU A 437 -10.80 -8.25 -13.83
C LEU A 437 -11.84 -8.21 -12.69
N HIS A 438 -12.93 -7.47 -12.91
CA HIS A 438 -14.08 -7.43 -12.00
C HIS A 438 -15.18 -8.40 -12.46
N THR A 439 -14.93 -9.70 -12.31
CA THR A 439 -15.94 -10.76 -12.47
C THR A 439 -16.21 -11.48 -11.15
N ASN A 440 -17.37 -12.09 -11.05
CA ASN A 440 -17.84 -12.78 -9.84
C ASN A 440 -17.20 -14.17 -9.65
N ASP A 441 -16.88 -14.84 -10.76
CA ASP A 441 -16.28 -16.18 -10.83
C ASP A 441 -15.24 -16.26 -11.96
N ALA A 442 -14.56 -17.42 -12.08
CA ALA A 442 -13.49 -17.63 -13.05
C ALA A 442 -14.01 -17.85 -14.49
N PRO A 443 -15.07 -18.66 -14.75
CA PRO A 443 -15.66 -18.76 -16.10
C PRO A 443 -16.15 -17.42 -16.65
N GLY A 444 -16.71 -16.55 -15.80
CA GLY A 444 -17.18 -15.22 -16.19
C GLY A 444 -16.07 -14.29 -16.68
N ALA A 445 -14.80 -14.55 -16.35
CA ALA A 445 -13.66 -13.80 -16.90
C ALA A 445 -13.53 -13.96 -18.41
N ILE A 446 -13.77 -15.17 -18.93
CA ILE A 446 -13.75 -15.47 -20.36
C ILE A 446 -14.90 -14.73 -21.04
N THR A 447 -16.12 -14.87 -20.53
CA THR A 447 -17.31 -14.17 -21.06
C THR A 447 -17.08 -12.66 -21.07
N ARG A 448 -16.45 -12.10 -20.02
CA ARG A 448 -16.13 -10.67 -19.96
C ARG A 448 -15.13 -10.22 -21.02
N LEU A 449 -14.13 -11.04 -21.36
CA LEU A 449 -13.19 -10.75 -22.44
C LEU A 449 -13.87 -10.83 -23.83
N GLN A 450 -14.77 -11.79 -24.04
CA GLN A 450 -15.60 -11.89 -25.25
C GLN A 450 -16.55 -10.69 -25.39
N GLU A 451 -17.19 -10.23 -24.29
CA GLU A 451 -18.00 -9.00 -24.25
C GLU A 451 -17.19 -7.74 -24.59
N MET A 452 -15.92 -7.66 -24.17
CA MET A 452 -15.00 -6.61 -24.60
C MET A 452 -14.62 -6.72 -26.09
N GLY A 453 -15.04 -7.77 -26.77
CA GLY A 453 -14.75 -8.03 -28.18
C GLY A 453 -13.33 -8.53 -28.43
N ILE A 454 -12.75 -9.26 -27.47
CA ILE A 454 -11.54 -10.06 -27.68
C ILE A 454 -11.93 -11.41 -28.27
N ASP A 455 -11.20 -11.86 -29.29
CA ASP A 455 -11.45 -13.11 -29.99
C ASP A 455 -11.18 -14.34 -29.10
N GLY A 456 -12.05 -15.36 -29.18
CA GLY A 456 -11.91 -16.60 -28.40
C GLY A 456 -10.58 -17.32 -28.61
N PHE A 457 -10.03 -17.31 -29.83
CA PHE A 457 -8.72 -17.88 -30.14
C PHE A 457 -7.59 -17.13 -29.43
N LEU A 458 -7.67 -15.80 -29.34
CA LEU A 458 -6.69 -15.00 -28.61
C LEU A 458 -6.76 -15.28 -27.11
N ILE A 459 -7.96 -15.37 -26.53
CA ILE A 459 -8.17 -15.71 -25.12
C ILE A 459 -7.61 -17.10 -24.79
N SER A 460 -7.95 -18.11 -25.60
CA SER A 460 -7.61 -19.53 -25.34
C SER A 460 -6.13 -19.86 -25.56
N SER A 461 -5.45 -19.13 -26.46
CA SER A 461 -4.02 -19.29 -26.74
C SER A 461 -3.11 -18.57 -25.76
N SER A 462 -3.51 -17.38 -25.26
CA SER A 462 -2.70 -16.62 -24.30
C SER A 462 -2.92 -17.01 -22.85
N THR A 463 -4.15 -17.38 -22.47
CA THR A 463 -4.52 -17.52 -21.04
C THR A 463 -4.00 -18.82 -20.45
N ILE A 464 -3.25 -18.69 -19.35
CA ILE A 464 -2.74 -19.82 -18.57
C ILE A 464 -3.84 -20.33 -17.63
N CYS A 465 -4.36 -19.42 -16.80
CA CYS A 465 -5.40 -19.70 -15.82
C CYS A 465 -6.13 -18.42 -15.39
N VAL A 466 -7.29 -18.62 -14.77
CA VAL A 466 -8.07 -17.58 -14.10
C VAL A 466 -8.23 -17.98 -12.64
N LEU A 467 -7.85 -17.09 -11.73
CA LEU A 467 -8.01 -17.24 -10.29
C LEU A 467 -9.09 -16.26 -9.80
N ALA A 468 -10.32 -16.74 -9.63
CA ALA A 468 -11.35 -15.96 -8.96
C ALA A 468 -11.16 -16.03 -7.44
N GLN A 469 -11.38 -14.90 -6.75
CA GLN A 469 -11.09 -14.76 -5.34
C GLN A 469 -12.17 -13.95 -4.60
N ARG A 470 -12.51 -14.40 -3.39
CA ARG A 470 -13.32 -13.68 -2.38
C ARG A 470 -12.62 -13.71 -1.02
N LEU A 471 -13.06 -12.85 -0.08
CA LEU A 471 -12.62 -12.90 1.32
C LEU A 471 -13.80 -13.25 2.24
N VAL A 472 -13.59 -14.29 3.05
CA VAL A 472 -14.43 -14.60 4.22
C VAL A 472 -13.72 -14.16 5.49
N ARG A 473 -14.49 -13.83 6.52
CA ARG A 473 -13.99 -13.57 7.86
C ARG A 473 -13.59 -14.90 8.51
N ARG A 474 -12.48 -14.89 9.23
CA ARG A 474 -12.01 -16.06 10.00
C ARG A 474 -12.66 -16.03 11.38
N MET A 475 -13.26 -17.14 11.81
CA MET A 475 -13.79 -17.28 13.17
C MET A 475 -12.68 -17.08 14.19
N CYS A 476 -13.00 -16.45 15.31
CA CYS A 476 -12.07 -16.33 16.43
C CYS A 476 -11.74 -17.72 16.97
N PRO A 477 -10.45 -18.14 17.01
CA PRO A 477 -10.08 -19.46 17.49
C PRO A 477 -10.33 -19.65 19.00
N GLU A 478 -10.47 -18.55 19.75
CA GLU A 478 -10.63 -18.58 21.21
C GLU A 478 -12.08 -18.66 21.68
N CYS A 479 -13.05 -18.20 20.87
CA CYS A 479 -14.47 -18.17 21.25
C CYS A 479 -15.42 -18.84 20.25
N ARG A 480 -14.91 -19.47 19.18
CA ARG A 480 -15.75 -20.29 18.29
C ARG A 480 -16.41 -21.43 19.07
N VAL A 481 -17.68 -21.67 18.80
CA VAL A 481 -18.50 -22.68 19.50
C VAL A 481 -18.81 -23.84 18.57
N LEU A 482 -18.93 -25.06 19.10
CA LEU A 482 -19.49 -26.18 18.35
C LEU A 482 -21.02 -26.07 18.34
N TYR A 483 -21.63 -26.30 17.18
CA TYR A 483 -23.09 -26.40 17.06
C TYR A 483 -23.49 -27.49 16.08
N GLU A 484 -24.74 -27.95 16.20
CA GLU A 484 -25.39 -28.85 15.25
C GLU A 484 -26.21 -27.98 14.26
N PRO A 485 -25.85 -27.91 12.97
CA PRO A 485 -26.60 -27.12 11.99
C PRO A 485 -27.95 -27.76 11.65
N ASP A 486 -28.97 -26.92 11.40
CA ASP A 486 -30.27 -27.38 10.92
C ASP A 486 -30.15 -28.12 9.57
N GLU A 487 -30.81 -29.28 9.42
CA GLU A 487 -30.78 -30.03 8.15
C GLU A 487 -31.22 -29.18 6.95
N ALA A 488 -32.18 -28.27 7.16
CA ALA A 488 -32.64 -27.34 6.12
C ALA A 488 -31.54 -26.41 5.61
N LEU A 489 -30.62 -25.97 6.48
CA LEU A 489 -29.45 -25.18 6.10
C LEU A 489 -28.47 -26.05 5.30
N LEU A 490 -28.21 -27.27 5.77
CA LEU A 490 -27.28 -28.22 5.10
C LEU A 490 -27.76 -28.60 3.69
N TYR A 491 -29.06 -28.83 3.51
CA TYR A 491 -29.67 -28.98 2.20
C TYR A 491 -29.54 -27.72 1.34
N TYR A 492 -29.88 -26.55 1.87
CA TYR A 492 -29.89 -25.29 1.12
C TYR A 492 -28.50 -24.89 0.60
N VAL A 493 -27.46 -25.06 1.43
CA VAL A 493 -26.08 -24.77 1.01
C VAL A 493 -25.45 -25.91 0.19
N GLY A 494 -26.07 -27.10 0.17
CA GLY A 494 -25.56 -28.31 -0.48
C GLY A 494 -24.26 -28.80 0.17
N TYR A 495 -24.24 -28.94 1.50
CA TYR A 495 -23.02 -29.28 2.25
C TYR A 495 -22.53 -30.71 1.91
N PRO A 496 -21.37 -30.89 1.26
CA PRO A 496 -20.96 -32.18 0.69
C PRO A 496 -20.39 -33.17 1.73
N PHE A 497 -20.20 -32.74 2.98
CA PHE A 497 -19.64 -33.54 4.07
C PHE A 497 -20.72 -34.03 5.05
N TRP A 498 -21.94 -34.24 4.56
CA TRP A 498 -23.12 -34.62 5.34
C TRP A 498 -24.07 -35.49 4.51
N LYS A 499 -24.87 -36.32 5.20
CA LYS A 499 -25.96 -37.11 4.59
C LYS A 499 -27.28 -36.87 5.31
N PRO A 500 -28.43 -36.90 4.61
CA PRO A 500 -29.76 -36.81 5.22
C PRO A 500 -29.95 -37.73 6.44
N GLY A 501 -30.41 -37.18 7.57
CA GLY A 501 -30.58 -37.89 8.83
C GLY A 501 -29.30 -38.06 9.66
N GLU A 502 -28.14 -37.58 9.20
CA GLU A 502 -26.89 -37.56 9.96
C GLU A 502 -26.82 -36.30 10.85
N LYS A 503 -26.45 -36.48 12.12
CA LYS A 503 -26.11 -35.35 13.00
C LYS A 503 -24.62 -35.06 12.89
N ILE A 504 -24.28 -33.85 12.46
CA ILE A 504 -22.89 -33.36 12.41
C ILE A 504 -22.70 -32.18 13.35
N GLN A 505 -21.48 -32.00 13.84
CA GLN A 505 -21.09 -30.79 14.54
C GLN A 505 -20.03 -30.05 13.74
N VAL A 506 -20.19 -28.73 13.62
CA VAL A 506 -19.19 -27.83 13.04
C VAL A 506 -19.00 -26.63 13.96
N TYR A 507 -17.99 -25.80 13.69
CA TYR A 507 -17.80 -24.55 14.41
C TYR A 507 -18.69 -23.43 13.84
N LYS A 508 -19.27 -22.61 14.73
CA LYS A 508 -19.84 -21.29 14.43
C LYS A 508 -19.05 -20.19 15.15
N HIS A 509 -19.08 -18.98 14.63
CA HIS A 509 -18.69 -17.81 15.40
C HIS A 509 -19.59 -17.67 16.64
N ASN A 510 -19.02 -17.20 17.76
CA ASN A 510 -19.85 -16.72 18.87
C ASN A 510 -20.37 -15.33 18.51
N GLU A 511 -21.69 -15.18 18.42
CA GLU A 511 -22.37 -13.92 18.10
C GLU A 511 -22.07 -12.81 19.13
N GLU A 512 -21.88 -13.18 20.41
CA GLU A 512 -21.46 -12.25 21.48
C GLU A 512 -19.97 -11.84 21.34
N GLY A 513 -19.16 -12.67 20.70
CA GLY A 513 -17.72 -12.49 20.56
C GLY A 513 -16.91 -12.73 21.85
N CYS A 514 -15.76 -12.07 21.92
CA CYS A 514 -14.88 -12.00 23.09
C CYS A 514 -13.97 -10.77 22.96
N GLU A 515 -13.24 -10.41 24.02
CA GLU A 515 -12.31 -9.26 24.08
C GLU A 515 -11.30 -9.19 22.92
N LYS A 516 -10.96 -10.34 22.32
CA LYS A 516 -9.94 -10.45 21.27
C LYS A 516 -10.49 -10.45 19.85
N CYS A 517 -11.80 -10.33 19.64
CA CYS A 517 -12.46 -10.42 18.33
C CYS A 517 -13.55 -9.36 18.14
N SER A 518 -14.20 -9.33 16.98
CA SER A 518 -15.33 -8.42 16.72
C SER A 518 -16.52 -9.21 16.20
N GLY A 519 -17.51 -9.42 17.07
CA GLY A 519 -18.70 -10.24 16.77
C GLY A 519 -18.35 -11.67 16.36
N GLY A 520 -17.42 -12.31 17.07
CA GLY A 520 -17.01 -13.71 16.83
C GLY A 520 -15.93 -13.93 15.77
N TYR A 521 -15.50 -12.89 15.04
CA TYR A 521 -14.51 -13.00 13.96
C TYR A 521 -13.23 -12.21 14.23
N LYS A 522 -12.11 -12.68 13.66
CA LYS A 522 -10.80 -12.02 13.75
C LYS A 522 -9.97 -12.25 12.48
N GLY A 523 -9.88 -11.24 11.64
CA GLY A 523 -9.16 -11.29 10.38
C GLY A 523 -9.97 -11.93 9.25
N ARG A 524 -9.35 -12.02 8.08
CA ARG A 524 -9.92 -12.57 6.84
C ARG A 524 -9.01 -13.63 6.24
N MET A 525 -9.58 -14.43 5.35
CA MET A 525 -8.88 -15.42 4.55
C MET A 525 -9.47 -15.51 3.14
N GLY A 526 -8.66 -15.99 2.20
CA GLY A 526 -9.08 -16.14 0.80
C GLY A 526 -9.91 -17.39 0.57
N VAL A 527 -10.99 -17.21 -0.19
CA VAL A 527 -11.72 -18.25 -0.92
C VAL A 527 -11.28 -18.14 -2.38
N TYR A 528 -10.92 -19.25 -3.01
CA TYR A 528 -10.37 -19.26 -4.37
C TYR A 528 -11.05 -20.28 -5.27
N GLU A 529 -11.17 -19.92 -6.54
CA GLU A 529 -11.61 -20.80 -7.62
C GLU A 529 -10.60 -20.66 -8.76
N LEU A 530 -9.83 -21.74 -9.01
CA LEU A 530 -8.75 -21.76 -9.98
C LEU A 530 -9.15 -22.55 -11.23
N MET A 531 -9.39 -21.84 -12.33
CA MET A 531 -9.65 -22.40 -13.65
C MET A 531 -8.37 -22.43 -14.49
N ALA A 532 -7.78 -23.61 -14.64
CA ALA A 532 -6.63 -23.83 -15.54
C ALA A 532 -7.10 -24.02 -16.99
N ILE A 533 -6.48 -23.35 -17.95
CA ILE A 533 -6.86 -23.50 -19.37
C ILE A 533 -6.18 -24.74 -19.97
N ASN A 534 -6.96 -25.79 -20.17
CA ASN A 534 -6.60 -27.03 -20.87
C ASN A 534 -7.28 -27.09 -22.25
N ASP A 535 -7.07 -28.17 -23.00
CA ASP A 535 -7.54 -28.27 -24.39
C ASP A 535 -9.08 -28.32 -24.52
N ASP A 536 -9.77 -29.01 -23.61
CA ASP A 536 -11.24 -28.98 -23.51
C ASP A 536 -11.77 -27.53 -23.36
N LEU A 537 -11.15 -26.75 -22.47
CA LEU A 537 -11.49 -25.34 -22.28
C LEU A 537 -11.10 -24.50 -23.50
N ARG A 538 -9.95 -24.75 -24.15
CA ARG A 538 -9.59 -24.06 -25.39
C ARG A 538 -10.63 -24.27 -26.49
N GLU A 539 -11.08 -25.51 -26.68
CA GLU A 539 -12.11 -25.84 -27.65
C GLU A 539 -13.45 -25.16 -27.32
N ALA A 540 -13.85 -25.16 -26.05
CA ALA A 540 -15.06 -24.48 -25.59
C ALA A 540 -14.99 -22.96 -25.82
N ILE A 541 -13.88 -22.31 -25.47
CA ILE A 541 -13.65 -20.87 -25.65
C ILE A 541 -13.64 -20.51 -27.15
N ASN A 542 -12.97 -21.30 -27.99
CA ASN A 542 -12.90 -21.08 -29.44
C ASN A 542 -14.24 -21.28 -30.17
N LYS A 543 -15.23 -21.91 -29.52
CA LYS A 543 -16.59 -22.10 -30.03
C LYS A 543 -17.59 -21.09 -29.45
N ASP A 544 -17.10 -20.08 -28.74
CA ASP A 544 -17.90 -19.11 -27.98
C ASP A 544 -18.94 -19.79 -27.07
N ALA A 545 -18.54 -20.89 -26.42
CA ALA A 545 -19.42 -21.67 -25.56
C ALA A 545 -19.93 -20.83 -24.37
N VAL A 546 -21.21 -21.01 -24.03
CA VAL A 546 -21.83 -20.32 -22.90
C VAL A 546 -21.15 -20.67 -21.57
N LYS A 547 -21.20 -19.72 -20.62
CA LYS A 547 -20.53 -19.79 -19.31
C LYS A 547 -20.74 -21.11 -18.55
N SER A 548 -21.94 -21.70 -18.62
CA SER A 548 -22.26 -22.97 -17.96
C SER A 548 -21.46 -24.16 -18.53
N ILE A 549 -21.24 -24.21 -19.84
CA ILE A 549 -20.42 -25.23 -20.51
C ILE A 549 -18.95 -25.10 -20.09
N ILE A 550 -18.42 -23.86 -20.08
CA ILE A 550 -17.07 -23.54 -19.61
C ILE A 550 -16.90 -23.98 -18.14
N ARG A 551 -17.86 -23.63 -17.27
CA ARG A 551 -17.86 -24.02 -15.85
C ARG A 551 -17.86 -25.55 -15.67
N GLN A 552 -18.66 -26.28 -16.45
CA GLN A 552 -18.69 -27.75 -16.39
C GLN A 552 -17.37 -28.38 -16.87
N ALA A 553 -16.77 -27.86 -17.95
CA ALA A 553 -15.46 -28.32 -18.42
C ALA A 553 -14.36 -28.06 -17.38
N ALA A 554 -14.37 -26.88 -16.76
CA ALA A 554 -13.46 -26.53 -15.68
C ALA A 554 -13.62 -27.43 -14.45
N LYS A 555 -14.86 -27.70 -13.99
CA LYS A 555 -15.12 -28.65 -12.89
C LYS A 555 -14.58 -30.06 -13.20
N ARG A 556 -14.84 -30.60 -14.39
CA ARG A 556 -14.27 -31.90 -14.83
C ARG A 556 -12.73 -31.91 -14.85
N SER A 557 -12.12 -30.73 -14.99
CA SER A 557 -10.67 -30.53 -15.02
C SER A 557 -10.06 -30.24 -13.63
N GLY A 558 -10.85 -30.38 -12.55
CA GLY A 558 -10.39 -30.20 -11.17
C GLY A 558 -10.56 -28.78 -10.59
N MET A 559 -11.26 -27.87 -11.27
CA MET A 559 -11.62 -26.57 -10.67
C MET A 559 -12.61 -26.78 -9.53
N VAL A 560 -12.21 -26.39 -8.31
CA VAL A 560 -13.10 -26.28 -7.14
C VAL A 560 -13.77 -24.90 -7.16
N PRO A 561 -15.12 -24.80 -7.22
CA PRO A 561 -15.84 -23.53 -7.19
C PRO A 561 -15.74 -22.78 -5.86
N LEU A 562 -15.98 -21.47 -5.88
CA LEU A 562 -15.96 -20.61 -4.68
C LEU A 562 -16.86 -21.14 -3.55
N LYS A 563 -18.06 -21.64 -3.87
CA LYS A 563 -19.01 -22.20 -2.89
C LYS A 563 -18.45 -23.47 -2.25
N GLU A 564 -17.97 -24.42 -3.05
CA GLU A 564 -17.40 -25.69 -2.56
C GLU A 564 -16.13 -25.45 -1.72
N TYR A 565 -15.24 -24.55 -2.16
CA TYR A 565 -14.07 -24.12 -1.39
C TYR A 565 -14.49 -23.51 -0.04
N SER A 566 -15.51 -22.66 -0.02
CA SER A 566 -16.01 -22.05 1.21
C SER A 566 -16.56 -23.10 2.19
N LEU A 567 -17.25 -24.13 1.70
CA LEU A 567 -17.76 -25.23 2.53
C LEU A 567 -16.62 -26.11 3.08
N MET A 568 -15.50 -26.25 2.37
CA MET A 568 -14.27 -26.87 2.93
C MET A 568 -13.72 -26.06 4.13
N LEU A 569 -13.75 -24.72 4.07
CA LEU A 569 -13.34 -23.87 5.19
C LEU A 569 -14.26 -23.98 6.41
N VAL A 570 -15.54 -24.28 6.21
CA VAL A 570 -16.50 -24.57 7.30
C VAL A 570 -16.19 -25.92 7.96
N ARG A 571 -15.98 -26.96 7.14
CA ARG A 571 -15.55 -28.29 7.62
C ARG A 571 -14.29 -28.21 8.48
N ASP A 572 -13.31 -27.41 8.05
CA ASP A 572 -12.04 -27.24 8.74
C ASP A 572 -12.10 -26.22 9.91
N GLY A 573 -13.28 -25.63 10.18
CA GLY A 573 -13.52 -24.74 11.31
C GLY A 573 -12.82 -23.39 11.22
N PHE A 574 -12.51 -22.91 10.01
CA PHE A 574 -11.91 -21.59 9.79
C PHE A 574 -12.95 -20.47 9.61
N THR A 575 -14.08 -20.78 8.99
CA THR A 575 -15.24 -19.88 8.80
C THR A 575 -16.53 -20.67 9.06
N ASP A 576 -17.70 -20.05 8.95
CA ASP A 576 -19.00 -20.72 9.13
C ASP A 576 -19.97 -20.43 7.96
N PHE A 577 -21.15 -21.06 8.00
CA PHE A 577 -22.15 -20.95 6.94
C PHE A 577 -22.68 -19.53 6.73
N ASP A 578 -22.69 -18.67 7.76
CA ASP A 578 -23.16 -17.29 7.64
C ASP A 578 -22.21 -16.49 6.73
N GLU A 579 -20.90 -16.72 6.87
CA GLU A 579 -19.89 -16.18 5.94
C GLU A 579 -19.95 -16.79 4.55
N VAL A 580 -20.24 -18.10 4.41
CA VAL A 580 -20.43 -18.73 3.08
C VAL A 580 -21.57 -18.04 2.35
N LEU A 581 -22.76 -17.96 2.97
CA LEU A 581 -23.94 -17.33 2.39
C LEU A 581 -23.65 -15.86 2.00
N ARG A 582 -22.98 -15.10 2.88
CA ARG A 582 -22.58 -13.71 2.61
C ARG A 582 -21.72 -13.57 1.34
N VAL A 583 -20.84 -14.53 1.03
CA VAL A 583 -19.94 -14.43 -0.12
C VAL A 583 -20.44 -15.11 -1.39
N THR A 584 -21.27 -16.16 -1.31
CA THR A 584 -21.73 -16.93 -2.48
C THR A 584 -23.09 -16.49 -3.02
N MET A 585 -23.98 -15.89 -2.21
CA MET A 585 -25.32 -15.48 -2.68
C MET A 585 -25.30 -14.42 -3.78
N THR A 586 -24.17 -13.73 -4.01
CA THR A 586 -24.02 -12.80 -5.16
C THR A 586 -23.68 -13.49 -6.48
N ASP A 587 -23.37 -14.79 -6.47
CA ASP A 587 -23.01 -15.57 -7.66
C ASP A 587 -24.22 -16.30 -8.26
N GLU A 588 -25.25 -16.58 -7.46
CA GLU A 588 -26.48 -17.28 -7.84
C GLU A 588 -27.54 -16.33 -8.45
N GLY A 589 -27.08 -15.47 -9.36
CA GLY A 589 -27.94 -14.68 -10.25
C GLY A 589 -28.60 -15.55 -11.31
N SER A 590 -29.62 -16.32 -10.91
CA SER A 590 -30.72 -16.81 -11.76
C SER A 590 -30.37 -17.36 -13.16
N GLU A 591 -29.72 -18.52 -13.26
CA GLU A 591 -29.60 -19.22 -14.56
C GLU A 591 -29.40 -20.75 -14.51
N ASP A 592 -28.83 -21.32 -13.43
CA ASP A 592 -28.76 -22.78 -13.25
C ASP A 592 -30.08 -23.33 -12.66
N GLY A 593 -31.15 -23.26 -13.46
CA GLY A 593 -32.46 -23.86 -13.13
C GLY A 593 -32.50 -25.37 -13.37
N ASP A 594 -33.15 -26.09 -12.46
CA ASP A 594 -33.66 -27.46 -12.60
C ASP A 594 -32.79 -28.46 -13.40
N ILE A 595 -31.61 -28.77 -12.87
CA ILE A 595 -30.96 -30.06 -13.13
C ILE A 595 -31.10 -30.90 -11.87
N GLU A 596 -31.76 -32.06 -11.97
CA GLU A 596 -31.80 -33.05 -10.88
C GLU A 596 -30.37 -33.32 -10.40
N MET A 597 -30.07 -32.95 -9.15
CA MET A 597 -28.77 -33.23 -8.54
C MET A 597 -28.63 -34.72 -8.25
N GLY A 598 -28.31 -35.48 -9.30
CA GLY A 598 -27.77 -36.81 -9.18
C GLY A 598 -26.59 -36.79 -8.21
N PHE A 599 -26.65 -37.63 -7.19
CA PHE A 599 -25.65 -37.74 -6.14
C PHE A 599 -24.31 -38.21 -6.76
N PHE A 600 -23.49 -37.26 -7.20
CA PHE A 600 -22.10 -37.53 -7.56
C PHE A 600 -21.34 -37.76 -6.25
N PRO A 601 -20.86 -38.99 -5.97
CA PRO A 601 -19.96 -39.18 -4.84
C PRO A 601 -18.70 -38.31 -5.05
N PRO A 602 -18.05 -37.85 -3.96
CA PRO A 602 -16.75 -37.20 -4.10
C PRO A 602 -15.81 -38.14 -4.87
N PRO A 603 -14.87 -37.60 -5.69
CA PRO A 603 -13.87 -38.45 -6.32
C PRO A 603 -13.17 -39.26 -5.24
N GLU A 604 -13.22 -40.58 -5.36
CA GLU A 604 -12.60 -41.48 -4.39
C GLU A 604 -11.13 -41.11 -4.26
N VAL A 605 -10.70 -40.77 -3.05
CA VAL A 605 -9.27 -40.63 -2.75
C VAL A 605 -8.69 -42.03 -2.95
N PRO A 606 -7.85 -42.28 -3.98
CA PRO A 606 -7.38 -43.63 -4.25
C PRO A 606 -6.57 -44.11 -3.05
N GLU A 607 -6.85 -45.33 -2.60
CA GLU A 607 -6.12 -45.89 -1.45
C GLU A 607 -4.60 -45.82 -1.70
N PRO A 608 -3.77 -45.64 -0.65
CA PRO A 608 -2.32 -45.50 -0.80
C PRO A 608 -1.60 -46.62 -1.57
N ARG A 609 -2.28 -47.76 -1.78
CA ARG A 609 -1.79 -48.92 -2.55
C ARG A 609 -1.97 -48.77 -4.07
N GLU A 610 -2.91 -47.96 -4.55
CA GLU A 610 -3.17 -47.75 -5.98
C GLU A 610 -2.22 -46.69 -6.58
N LEU A 611 -1.84 -45.69 -5.77
CA LEU A 611 -0.83 -44.66 -6.11
C LEU A 611 0.55 -45.23 -6.49
N ILE A 612 0.84 -46.49 -6.14
CA ILE A 612 2.12 -47.16 -6.45
C ILE A 612 2.22 -47.55 -7.94
N ARG A 613 1.10 -47.65 -8.68
CA ARG A 613 1.10 -48.05 -10.10
C ARG A 613 1.25 -46.88 -11.10
N LEU A 614 1.12 -45.64 -10.64
CA LEU A 614 1.27 -44.42 -11.46
C LEU A 614 2.63 -43.73 -11.26
N ILE A 615 3.54 -44.32 -10.49
CA ILE A 615 4.91 -43.84 -10.37
C ILE A 615 5.68 -44.23 -11.65
N PRO A 616 6.10 -43.28 -12.52
CA PRO A 616 7.00 -43.62 -13.61
C PRO A 616 8.32 -44.14 -13.04
N PRO A 617 8.95 -45.16 -13.64
CA PRO A 617 10.19 -45.72 -13.12
C PRO A 617 11.23 -44.61 -12.95
N ARG A 618 11.94 -44.63 -11.81
CA ARG A 618 12.95 -43.61 -11.46
C ARG A 618 13.84 -43.33 -12.68
N LYS A 619 13.96 -42.04 -13.05
CA LYS A 619 14.90 -41.59 -14.09
C LYS A 619 16.26 -42.25 -13.83
N PRO A 620 16.93 -42.80 -14.85
CA PRO A 620 18.19 -43.53 -14.67
C PRO A 620 19.23 -42.63 -13.99
N ASP A 621 20.04 -43.22 -13.11
CA ASP A 621 21.12 -42.52 -12.44
C ASP A 621 22.19 -42.12 -13.47
N TYR A 622 22.17 -40.85 -13.87
CA TYR A 622 23.12 -40.29 -14.83
C TYR A 622 24.59 -40.40 -14.36
N ARG A 623 24.86 -40.53 -13.04
CA ARG A 623 26.22 -40.83 -12.53
C ARG A 623 26.64 -42.27 -12.77
N ALA A 624 25.71 -43.22 -12.85
CA ALA A 624 26.00 -44.60 -13.22
C ALA A 624 26.26 -44.73 -14.73
N GLN A 625 25.43 -44.09 -15.57
CA GLN A 625 25.61 -44.10 -17.03
C GLN A 625 26.90 -43.38 -17.46
N ALA A 626 27.24 -42.24 -16.86
CA ALA A 626 28.51 -41.55 -17.13
C ALA A 626 29.74 -42.42 -16.78
N LYS A 627 29.67 -43.21 -15.70
CA LYS A 627 30.73 -44.17 -15.34
C LYS A 627 30.82 -45.36 -16.29
N GLN A 628 29.70 -45.87 -16.81
CA GLN A 628 29.71 -46.93 -17.82
C GLN A 628 30.21 -46.44 -19.18
N GLN A 629 29.82 -45.24 -19.62
CA GLN A 629 30.33 -44.65 -20.87
C GLN A 629 31.83 -44.32 -20.79
N ALA A 630 32.32 -43.86 -19.64
CA ALA A 630 33.76 -43.65 -19.40
C ALA A 630 34.57 -44.96 -19.26
N ALA A 631 33.91 -46.10 -19.00
CA ALA A 631 34.54 -47.42 -19.03
C ALA A 631 34.55 -48.02 -20.45
N ALA A 632 33.45 -47.89 -21.19
CA ALA A 632 33.34 -48.37 -22.57
C ALA A 632 34.30 -47.65 -23.54
N SER A 633 34.47 -46.33 -23.39
CA SER A 633 35.43 -45.55 -24.19
C SER A 633 36.91 -45.86 -23.89
N LYS A 634 37.21 -46.62 -22.81
CA LYS A 634 38.55 -47.14 -22.52
C LYS A 634 38.81 -48.57 -23.05
N GLN A 635 37.78 -49.26 -23.58
CA GLN A 635 37.94 -50.59 -24.19
C GLN A 635 37.94 -50.58 -25.71
N ALA A 636 37.61 -49.45 -26.35
CA ALA A 636 37.63 -49.27 -27.80
C ALA A 636 38.91 -48.57 -28.30
N SER A 637 40.09 -49.08 -27.94
CA SER A 637 41.37 -48.60 -28.50
C SER A 637 42.47 -49.68 -28.54
N SER A 638 42.37 -50.59 -29.50
CA SER A 638 43.50 -51.44 -29.92
C SER A 638 43.58 -51.44 -31.46
N PRO A 639 44.71 -51.07 -32.07
CA PRO A 639 44.86 -51.03 -33.52
C PRO A 639 45.38 -52.37 -34.07
N SER A 640 45.02 -52.68 -35.31
CA SER A 640 45.64 -53.72 -36.14
C SER A 640 45.89 -53.18 -37.56
N PRO A 641 46.86 -53.73 -38.32
CA PRO A 641 47.83 -52.85 -39.01
C PRO A 641 47.86 -52.95 -40.56
N SER A 642 48.85 -52.27 -41.15
CA SER A 642 49.24 -52.17 -42.58
C SER A 642 48.47 -51.13 -43.41
N GLY A 643 49.09 -50.38 -44.33
CA GLY A 643 50.52 -50.22 -44.63
C GLY A 643 50.75 -49.38 -45.90
N SER A 644 51.98 -48.87 -46.11
CA SER A 644 52.46 -48.10 -47.31
C SER A 644 51.77 -46.74 -47.57
N SER A 645 52.40 -45.70 -48.16
CA SER A 645 53.82 -45.37 -48.43
C SER A 645 53.92 -43.97 -49.07
N LEU A 646 54.96 -43.16 -48.72
CA LEU A 646 55.46 -42.00 -49.49
C LEU A 646 54.43 -40.82 -49.64
N GLU A 647 54.75 -39.56 -49.95
CA GLU A 647 56.03 -38.86 -50.17
C GLU A 647 55.93 -37.35 -49.81
N THR A 648 57.07 -36.66 -49.86
CA THR A 648 57.36 -35.24 -49.56
C THR A 648 56.47 -34.14 -50.18
N SER A 649 56.27 -33.01 -49.48
CA SER A 649 56.85 -31.67 -49.79
C SER A 649 56.05 -30.46 -49.22
N SER A 650 56.76 -29.36 -48.94
CA SER A 650 56.24 -28.03 -48.50
C SER A 650 56.20 -27.03 -49.68
N PRO A 651 55.70 -25.76 -49.61
CA PRO A 651 56.25 -24.69 -48.74
C PRO A 651 55.30 -23.54 -48.24
N GLN A 652 55.80 -22.75 -47.27
CA GLN A 652 55.79 -21.27 -47.06
C GLN A 652 54.61 -20.40 -47.59
N HIS A 653 54.09 -19.32 -46.97
CA HIS A 653 54.59 -18.18 -46.15
C HIS A 653 53.39 -17.56 -45.36
N SER A 654 53.41 -16.53 -44.47
CA SER A 654 54.41 -15.75 -43.68
C SER A 654 53.67 -14.89 -42.60
N ALA A 655 54.39 -14.18 -41.71
CA ALA A 655 53.86 -13.18 -40.75
C ALA A 655 54.21 -11.72 -41.14
N PRO A 656 53.76 -10.67 -40.41
CA PRO A 656 54.45 -10.11 -39.20
C PRO A 656 53.47 -9.81 -38.02
N ALA A 657 53.81 -9.67 -36.71
CA ALA A 657 54.92 -9.05 -35.94
C ALA A 657 54.80 -7.49 -35.79
N VAL A 658 55.04 -6.80 -34.65
CA VAL A 658 55.45 -7.13 -33.25
C VAL A 658 55.21 -5.89 -32.32
N SER A 659 55.10 -6.06 -30.98
CA SER A 659 55.73 -5.24 -29.88
C SER A 659 54.86 -4.99 -28.62
N ASP A 660 55.44 -4.64 -27.45
CA ASP A 660 56.21 -5.53 -26.54
C ASP A 660 56.25 -4.98 -25.07
N GLY A 661 56.50 -5.87 -24.09
CA GLY A 661 56.94 -5.57 -22.71
C GLY A 661 55.93 -5.04 -21.67
N SER A 662 56.10 -5.23 -20.35
CA SER A 662 56.97 -6.14 -19.56
C SER A 662 56.65 -6.02 -18.05
N GLY A 663 56.68 -7.10 -17.24
CA GLY A 663 56.65 -7.00 -15.77
C GLY A 663 56.27 -8.29 -15.00
N SER A 664 57.27 -8.95 -14.40
CA SER A 664 57.16 -10.09 -13.45
C SER A 664 56.79 -9.61 -12.02
N GLU A 665 56.40 -10.42 -11.02
CA GLU A 665 56.95 -11.70 -10.53
C GLU A 665 55.91 -12.59 -9.81
N ALA A 666 56.29 -13.85 -9.52
CA ALA A 666 55.52 -14.80 -8.72
C ALA A 666 56.44 -15.62 -7.79
N ILE A 667 56.05 -15.85 -6.54
CA ILE A 667 56.66 -16.84 -5.63
C ILE A 667 55.56 -17.54 -4.81
N ALA A 668 55.65 -18.87 -4.72
CA ALA A 668 54.93 -19.72 -3.77
C ALA A 668 55.94 -20.60 -3.02
N ILE A 669 55.65 -20.98 -1.76
CA ILE A 669 56.24 -22.13 -1.03
C ILE A 669 55.45 -22.37 0.28
N ALA A 670 55.37 -23.64 0.70
CA ALA A 670 54.91 -24.13 2.01
C ALA A 670 55.65 -25.47 2.31
N PRO A 671 55.44 -26.18 3.44
CA PRO A 671 55.27 -25.83 4.85
C PRO A 671 56.49 -26.36 5.69
N PRO A 672 56.43 -26.55 7.03
CA PRO A 672 55.98 -27.85 7.60
C PRO A 672 55.27 -27.74 8.99
N SER A 673 55.27 -28.82 9.78
CA SER A 673 54.18 -29.22 10.69
C SER A 673 54.54 -29.52 12.17
N ASP A 674 53.50 -29.51 13.04
CA ASP A 674 53.13 -30.59 14.02
C ASP A 674 53.32 -30.39 15.57
N LYS A 675 52.37 -30.99 16.33
CA LYS A 675 52.36 -31.44 17.77
C LYS A 675 51.95 -30.55 18.99
N LYS A 676 50.74 -30.88 19.51
CA LYS A 676 50.42 -31.55 20.83
C LYS A 676 49.85 -30.80 22.07
N LYS A 677 48.73 -31.39 22.58
CA LYS A 677 48.21 -31.56 23.98
C LYS A 677 47.36 -30.47 24.68
N GLY A 678 46.18 -30.89 25.19
CA GLY A 678 45.49 -30.39 26.41
C GLY A 678 45.45 -31.50 27.48
N PRO A 679 44.44 -31.66 28.38
CA PRO A 679 43.38 -30.77 28.92
C PRO A 679 43.55 -30.58 30.47
N PRO A 680 42.53 -30.21 31.31
CA PRO A 680 41.58 -31.19 31.90
C PRO A 680 40.17 -30.70 32.33
N GLN A 681 39.31 -31.64 32.76
CA GLN A 681 38.03 -31.44 33.51
C GLN A 681 38.21 -31.71 35.03
N PRO A 682 37.21 -31.36 35.88
CA PRO A 682 37.00 -31.99 37.20
C PRO A 682 35.69 -32.83 37.30
N LYS A 683 35.61 -33.77 38.27
CA LYS A 683 34.47 -34.69 38.51
C LYS A 683 34.11 -34.89 39.99
N ILE A 684 32.79 -34.78 40.29
CA ILE A 684 31.92 -35.64 41.15
C ILE A 684 32.27 -35.92 42.65
N ARG A 685 31.28 -35.64 43.54
CA ARG A 685 30.71 -36.45 44.67
C ARG A 685 30.04 -35.51 45.70
N GLY A 686 28.89 -35.76 46.35
CA GLY A 686 27.80 -36.77 46.24
C GLY A 686 26.44 -36.06 46.46
N ALA A 687 25.35 -36.63 47.03
CA ALA A 687 25.02 -37.98 47.52
C ALA A 687 23.47 -38.20 47.49
N LEU A 688 22.90 -39.06 48.36
CA LEU A 688 21.45 -39.38 48.49
C LEU A 688 21.16 -39.79 49.98
N PRO A 689 19.93 -39.63 50.54
CA PRO A 689 18.82 -40.54 50.20
C PRO A 689 17.36 -39.99 50.24
N ALA A 690 16.48 -40.73 49.54
CA ALA A 690 15.06 -41.04 49.81
C ALA A 690 14.00 -39.91 49.98
N ALA A 691 13.17 -39.72 48.94
CA ALA A 691 11.74 -40.17 48.88
C ALA A 691 10.90 -39.30 47.91
N GLY A 692 10.07 -39.92 47.05
CA GLY A 692 8.98 -39.22 46.32
C GLY A 692 9.09 -39.14 44.78
N GLN A 693 8.60 -40.18 44.11
CA GLN A 693 7.87 -40.20 42.82
C GLN A 693 8.41 -39.53 41.52
N SER A 694 8.54 -40.38 40.49
CA SER A 694 8.43 -40.17 39.03
C SER A 694 9.21 -39.05 38.32
N THR A 695 10.13 -39.50 37.46
CA THR A 695 10.86 -38.73 36.44
C THR A 695 10.01 -38.42 35.19
N ALA A 696 10.05 -37.18 34.70
CA ALA A 696 9.65 -36.82 33.34
C ALA A 696 10.89 -36.56 32.46
N SER A 697 10.86 -36.97 31.19
CA SER A 697 12.03 -36.98 30.30
C SER A 697 11.84 -36.15 29.01
N ALA A 698 12.85 -35.35 28.68
CA ALA A 698 13.27 -35.01 27.31
C ALA A 698 12.23 -34.44 26.30
N SER A 699 11.65 -33.28 26.65
CA SER A 699 11.40 -32.14 25.73
C SER A 699 10.53 -32.34 24.48
N ASP A 700 9.22 -32.22 24.64
CA ASP A 700 8.27 -31.91 23.58
C ASP A 700 8.28 -30.40 23.26
N ARG A 701 9.17 -29.99 22.36
CA ARG A 701 9.15 -28.64 21.76
C ARG A 701 8.89 -28.72 20.28
N CYS A 702 7.97 -27.89 19.80
CA CYS A 702 7.64 -27.82 18.38
C CYS A 702 8.90 -27.47 17.57
N PRO A 703 9.27 -28.25 16.53
CA PRO A 703 10.46 -27.98 15.74
C PRO A 703 10.36 -26.71 14.88
N SER A 704 9.16 -26.12 14.72
CA SER A 704 8.96 -24.89 13.94
C SER A 704 9.00 -23.62 14.79
N CYS A 705 8.43 -23.62 16.01
CA CYS A 705 8.32 -22.41 16.84
C CYS A 705 8.97 -22.54 18.23
N LEU A 706 9.56 -23.69 18.56
CA LEU A 706 10.22 -24.02 19.84
C LEU A 706 9.32 -23.92 21.10
N ALA A 707 8.03 -23.63 20.95
CA ALA A 707 7.05 -23.69 22.03
C ALA A 707 6.97 -25.13 22.58
N THR A 708 6.87 -25.26 23.90
CA THR A 708 6.54 -26.53 24.54
C THR A 708 5.12 -26.94 24.12
N VAL A 709 4.91 -28.20 23.79
CA VAL A 709 3.60 -28.75 23.40
C VAL A 709 3.37 -30.03 24.22
N GLU A 710 2.13 -30.35 24.57
CA GLU A 710 1.81 -31.57 25.29
C GLU A 710 1.71 -32.76 24.30
N GLU A 711 1.97 -33.99 24.78
CA GLU A 711 2.05 -35.19 23.93
C GLU A 711 0.75 -35.53 23.17
N GLU A 712 -0.39 -34.96 23.55
CA GLU A 712 -1.72 -35.25 22.96
C GLU A 712 -2.03 -34.49 21.64
N TRP A 713 -1.15 -33.61 21.16
CA TRP A 713 -1.46 -32.68 20.07
C TRP A 713 -0.76 -33.05 18.74
N ASP A 714 -1.50 -33.64 17.79
CA ASP A 714 -0.97 -33.97 16.44
C ASP A 714 -0.47 -32.73 15.64
N THR A 715 -0.94 -31.53 16.01
CA THR A 715 -0.49 -30.24 15.45
C THR A 715 -0.18 -29.26 16.56
N CYS A 716 0.94 -28.54 16.44
CA CYS A 716 1.29 -27.51 17.42
C CYS A 716 0.27 -26.35 17.35
N PRO A 717 -0.37 -25.95 18.46
CA PRO A 717 -1.43 -24.93 18.41
C PRO A 717 -0.94 -23.52 18.15
N TYR A 718 0.36 -23.27 18.40
CA TYR A 718 0.96 -21.95 18.26
C TYR A 718 1.41 -21.64 16.83
N CYS A 719 1.65 -22.66 16.00
CA CYS A 719 2.14 -22.49 14.62
C CYS A 719 1.55 -23.47 13.59
N PHE A 720 0.63 -24.35 14.00
CA PHE A 720 -0.07 -25.34 13.19
C PHE A 720 0.82 -26.31 12.40
N THR A 721 2.11 -26.40 12.76
CA THR A 721 3.02 -27.42 12.23
C THR A 721 2.66 -28.78 12.81
N THR A 722 2.43 -29.77 11.95
CA THR A 722 2.22 -31.17 12.32
C THR A 722 3.42 -31.68 13.11
N LEU A 723 3.18 -32.14 14.33
CA LEU A 723 4.20 -32.76 15.15
C LEU A 723 4.35 -34.21 14.68
N LYS A 724 5.55 -34.58 14.22
CA LYS A 724 5.77 -35.90 13.61
C LYS A 724 5.59 -36.99 14.66
N GLN A 725 4.45 -37.69 14.61
CA GLN A 725 4.31 -39.02 15.21
C GLN A 725 5.51 -39.88 14.79
N LYS A 726 6.27 -40.38 15.77
CA LYS A 726 7.21 -41.48 15.55
C LYS A 726 6.48 -42.80 15.78
N ALA A 727 6.70 -43.74 14.87
CA ALA A 727 6.27 -45.13 15.01
C ALA A 727 7.06 -45.88 16.10
#